data_AF-A0AB33BW32-F1
#
_entry.id   AF-A0AB33BW32-F1
#
_cell.length_a   1.000
_cell.length_b   1.000
_cell.length_c   1.000
_cell.angle_alpha   90.00
_cell.angle_beta   90.00
_cell.angle_gamma   90.00
#
_symmetry.space_group_name_H-M   'P 1'
#
loop_
_entity.id
_entity.type
_entity.pdbx_description
1 polymer ?
#
loop_
_entity_poly.entity_id
_entity_poly.type
_entity_poly.pdbx_seq_one_letter_code
_entity_poly.pdbx_strand_id
1 'polypeptide(L)'
;MTSTLLAIIPVVDDVLFNFAQSDGFWANLETAFGTSYDVVKATQLRQQWQSRNFSQLPPIEVLSDEVLGTANGAYSSSKNKIYLSASFLNTASSATIINVILEEIGHYVDAQINQVDSAGDEGAIFAELVSGESLSSQQLQVLKLENDTAIVEIDGQQIQIEQMATNNLHFNITINDPLNTYSTYYAAIESSIQASGSFWDNYIGGVNANLEVVVNFNNNIPTATGRSVTSSFVRNNGTFNIFEQGAAAEIKTGIDPNQNEPDIEINLSPNYLINTLWFDSNPFTREGIVPNNKIDAVSVFMHELGHAFAFNGWMNPTTGTMPGNYQSTFDEKTYFDGTNFFFTGSQAVSIYGSPVPLTYGNISHLGNNSPRPGSDLISDLMNGVVYYYGQKYYISPLDVAILADTGVPVTFNLPVSVTLAVSPSSVTEDGTTNLIYTFTRNGVTTNPLTVNYTLGGTATLNNDYTRTGTTNTVTFAAGSSTATVTVDPTADTTVESNETVILTLATGTGYTVGTPNAATGTITNDDTTVTLAVSPASVTEDGTTNLVYTFTRTGVTTNSLTVNYTLGGTATLNTDYTRTGTTNTVTFAAGSSTATVTIDPTPDTIVESNETVILTLATGTGYTVGTPNAATGTITNDDTSVTSQLSINDITVVEGKDNNAILTVTVDNPNSQPITFNYTTAPIDATANVDYTSKTGTITIAPNTSTATISIPILNDNLNEADEAFTVTLSNPVNATINPEGGIGEVIITDTWQSTLTRTLPNNVENLRLIGTNNINGTGNAGNNKITGNSGINQINGANGADLLTGGLGADIFVFQFGQSTISTSDRITDFAINSDKIDLLTQAGNATSAPSSFSRAANSTVTTLQNLVNQVFTDANGAITGNQGLGVNSAALVQVTTGAIAGTYLVINDSTAGFQSSNDLLINITGFTGTLPALGSIPVGNFFV
;
A
#
# COMPACT_ATOMS: atom_id res chain seq x y z
N MET A 1 6.75 -37.78 19.38
CA MET A 1 7.87 -36.83 19.48
C MET A 1 9.01 -37.49 20.24
N THR A 2 10.21 -37.44 19.69
CA THR A 2 11.45 -37.82 20.38
C THR A 2 11.75 -36.81 21.51
N SER A 3 12.61 -37.17 22.48
CA SER A 3 13.02 -36.24 23.55
C SER A 3 13.69 -34.96 23.02
N THR A 4 14.36 -35.07 21.87
CA THR A 4 15.04 -33.96 21.19
C THR A 4 14.05 -32.92 20.67
N LEU A 5 12.96 -33.35 20.01
CA LEU A 5 11.93 -32.43 19.49
C LEU A 5 11.17 -31.72 20.61
N LEU A 6 10.95 -32.37 21.76
CA LEU A 6 10.19 -31.80 22.88
C LEU A 6 10.81 -30.50 23.42
N ALA A 7 12.14 -30.36 23.32
CA ALA A 7 12.87 -29.17 23.75
C ALA A 7 13.04 -28.12 22.63
N ILE A 8 12.92 -28.54 21.37
CA ILE A 8 13.18 -27.70 20.19
C ILE A 8 11.93 -26.94 19.73
N ILE A 9 10.75 -27.58 19.74
CA ILE A 9 9.52 -26.98 19.23
C ILE A 9 9.15 -25.66 19.93
N PRO A 10 9.26 -25.51 21.26
CA PRO A 10 8.98 -24.22 21.90
C PRO A 10 9.92 -23.08 21.43
N VAL A 11 11.16 -23.42 21.03
CA VAL A 11 12.12 -22.43 20.50
C VAL A 11 11.73 -22.00 19.09
N VAL A 12 11.29 -22.95 18.25
CA VAL A 12 10.73 -22.64 16.92
C VAL A 12 9.49 -21.75 17.05
N ASP A 13 8.58 -22.08 17.97
CA ASP A 13 7.39 -21.28 18.27
C ASP A 13 7.75 -19.85 18.72
N ASP A 14 8.80 -19.68 19.54
CA ASP A 14 9.29 -18.37 19.97
C ASP A 14 9.88 -17.57 18.80
N VAL A 15 10.62 -18.21 17.88
CA VAL A 15 11.13 -17.58 16.65
C VAL A 15 9.97 -17.06 15.79
N LEU A 16 8.96 -17.89 15.54
CA LEU A 16 7.78 -17.51 14.76
C LEU A 16 6.93 -16.43 15.45
N PHE A 17 6.77 -16.51 16.78
CA PHE A 17 6.09 -15.49 17.57
C PHE A 17 6.79 -14.13 17.45
N ASN A 18 8.12 -14.11 17.62
CA ASN A 18 8.91 -12.88 17.52
C ASN A 18 8.87 -12.31 16.10
N PHE A 19 8.97 -13.17 15.09
CA PHE A 19 8.86 -12.76 13.70
C PHE A 19 7.49 -12.13 13.38
N ALA A 20 6.39 -12.72 13.85
CA ALA A 20 5.04 -12.18 13.64
C ALA A 20 4.83 -10.79 14.29
N GLN A 21 5.59 -10.50 15.33
CA GLN A 21 5.60 -9.21 16.03
C GLN A 21 6.53 -8.19 15.38
N SER A 22 7.43 -8.62 14.49
CA SER A 22 8.43 -7.74 13.89
C SER A 22 7.84 -6.74 12.91
N ASP A 23 8.41 -5.53 12.86
CA ASP A 23 8.09 -4.51 11.87
C ASP A 23 8.51 -4.95 10.45
N GLY A 24 9.48 -5.86 10.34
CA GLY A 24 9.99 -6.44 9.10
C GLY A 24 9.16 -7.58 8.52
N PHE A 25 8.07 -8.02 9.18
CA PHE A 25 7.29 -9.19 8.78
C PHE A 25 6.91 -9.19 7.29
N TRP A 26 6.32 -8.09 6.81
CA TRP A 26 5.87 -7.98 5.42
C TRP A 26 7.02 -7.94 4.42
N ALA A 27 8.10 -7.21 4.73
CA ALA A 27 9.27 -7.10 3.86
C ALA A 27 10.02 -8.43 3.72
N ASN A 28 10.09 -9.21 4.81
CA ASN A 28 10.72 -10.54 4.79
C ASN A 28 9.87 -11.56 4.03
N LEU A 29 8.53 -11.51 4.18
CA LEU A 29 7.62 -12.30 3.35
C LEU A 29 7.76 -11.97 1.87
N GLU A 30 7.88 -10.68 1.51
CA GLU A 30 8.12 -10.27 0.11
C GLU A 30 9.48 -10.74 -0.41
N THR A 31 10.50 -10.81 0.45
CA THR A 31 11.85 -11.25 0.07
C THR A 31 11.88 -12.76 -0.21
N ALA A 32 11.21 -13.55 0.63
CA ALA A 32 11.10 -14.99 0.53
C ALA A 32 10.13 -15.41 -0.59
N PHE A 33 8.90 -14.91 -0.59
CA PHE A 33 7.79 -15.47 -1.39
C PHE A 33 7.31 -14.54 -2.52
N GLY A 34 8.01 -13.44 -2.77
CA GLY A 34 7.65 -12.44 -3.79
C GLY A 34 6.47 -11.54 -3.37
N THR A 35 5.95 -10.74 -4.31
CA THR A 35 4.96 -9.69 -4.00
C THR A 35 3.51 -10.06 -4.34
N SER A 36 3.26 -11.28 -4.83
CA SER A 36 1.95 -11.69 -5.39
C SER A 36 1.18 -12.70 -4.54
N TYR A 37 1.56 -12.89 -3.27
CA TYR A 37 0.91 -13.83 -2.35
C TYR A 37 -0.43 -13.33 -1.80
N ASP A 38 -1.25 -14.24 -1.28
CA ASP A 38 -2.53 -13.96 -0.61
C ASP A 38 -2.32 -13.28 0.75
N VAL A 39 -2.38 -11.95 0.75
CA VAL A 39 -2.21 -11.10 1.95
C VAL A 39 -3.24 -11.41 3.03
N VAL A 40 -4.44 -11.90 2.69
CA VAL A 40 -5.47 -12.24 3.69
C VAL A 40 -5.05 -13.47 4.48
N LYS A 41 -4.58 -14.52 3.80
CA LYS A 41 -4.05 -15.72 4.47
C LYS A 41 -2.77 -15.42 5.25
N ALA A 42 -1.87 -14.61 4.69
CA ALA A 42 -0.67 -14.17 5.40
C ALA A 42 -1.01 -13.39 6.68
N THR A 43 -2.05 -12.53 6.63
CA THR A 43 -2.56 -11.81 7.81
C THR A 43 -3.13 -12.76 8.86
N GLN A 44 -3.85 -13.80 8.44
CA GLN A 44 -4.39 -14.82 9.36
C GLN A 44 -3.27 -15.61 10.05
N LEU A 45 -2.26 -16.06 9.30
CA LEU A 45 -1.08 -16.74 9.85
C LEU A 45 -0.36 -15.84 10.86
N ARG A 46 -0.17 -14.55 10.52
CA ARG A 46 0.43 -13.57 11.43
C ARG A 46 -0.37 -13.45 12.73
N GLN A 47 -1.67 -13.22 12.66
CA GLN A 47 -2.53 -13.07 13.86
C GLN A 47 -2.50 -14.32 14.74
N GLN A 48 -2.48 -15.50 14.14
CA GLN A 48 -2.36 -16.77 14.87
C GLN A 48 -1.03 -16.84 15.63
N TRP A 49 0.10 -16.59 14.96
CA TRP A 49 1.42 -16.59 15.58
C TRP A 49 1.56 -15.52 16.66
N GLN A 50 1.01 -14.31 16.46
CA GLN A 50 0.98 -13.26 17.49
C GLN A 50 0.20 -13.66 18.75
N SER A 51 -0.80 -14.53 18.60
CA SER A 51 -1.55 -15.10 19.72
C SER A 51 -0.93 -16.36 20.33
N ARG A 52 0.27 -16.76 19.88
CA ARG A 52 0.93 -18.04 20.19
C ARG A 52 0.06 -19.26 19.86
N ASN A 53 -0.77 -19.12 18.83
CA ASN A 53 -1.53 -20.23 18.27
C ASN A 53 -0.77 -20.80 17.06
N PHE A 54 -0.18 -21.98 17.24
CA PHE A 54 0.58 -22.73 16.23
C PHE A 54 -0.12 -24.02 15.80
N SER A 55 -1.41 -24.18 16.13
CA SER A 55 -2.19 -25.39 15.82
C SER A 55 -2.38 -25.69 14.33
N GLN A 56 -2.10 -24.70 13.48
CA GLN A 56 -2.12 -24.76 12.03
C GLN A 56 -0.84 -25.34 11.42
N LEU A 57 0.29 -25.35 12.15
CA LEU A 57 1.56 -25.85 11.63
C LEU A 57 1.46 -27.36 11.35
N PRO A 58 2.10 -27.86 10.27
CA PRO A 58 2.09 -29.28 9.96
C PRO A 58 2.67 -30.13 11.09
N PRO A 59 2.11 -31.33 11.35
CA PRO A 59 2.75 -32.28 12.26
C PRO A 59 4.10 -32.73 11.70
N ILE A 60 5.06 -32.98 12.61
CA ILE A 60 6.38 -33.51 12.28
C ILE A 60 6.42 -35.03 12.48
N GLU A 61 6.90 -35.74 11.48
CA GLU A 61 7.15 -37.18 11.50
C GLU A 61 8.64 -37.47 11.25
N VAL A 62 9.18 -38.47 11.94
CA VAL A 62 10.58 -38.86 11.80
C VAL A 62 10.64 -40.15 11.00
N LEU A 63 11.37 -40.12 9.88
CA LEU A 63 11.52 -41.25 8.96
C LEU A 63 12.97 -41.75 8.94
N SER A 64 13.16 -43.00 8.54
CA SER A 64 14.50 -43.53 8.29
C SER A 64 15.11 -42.92 7.02
N ASP A 65 16.43 -42.84 6.97
CA ASP A 65 17.18 -42.34 5.81
C ASP A 65 16.93 -43.19 4.55
N GLU A 66 16.52 -44.46 4.71
CA GLU A 66 16.09 -45.29 3.58
C GLU A 66 14.88 -44.71 2.82
N VAL A 67 14.05 -43.88 3.49
CA VAL A 67 12.84 -43.27 2.92
C VAL A 67 13.12 -41.84 2.44
N LEU A 68 13.86 -41.04 3.20
CA LEU A 68 14.21 -39.65 2.86
C LEU A 68 15.47 -39.52 1.99
N GLY A 69 16.19 -40.62 1.74
CA GLY A 69 17.44 -40.59 0.99
C GLY A 69 18.51 -39.78 1.74
N THR A 70 19.06 -38.77 1.07
CA THR A 70 20.06 -37.86 1.63
C THR A 70 19.45 -36.63 2.30
N ALA A 71 18.11 -36.48 2.28
CA ALA A 71 17.42 -35.30 2.79
C ALA A 71 17.41 -35.28 4.34
N ASN A 72 17.79 -34.14 4.91
CA ASN A 72 17.73 -33.92 6.36
C ASN A 72 16.31 -33.56 6.84
N GLY A 73 15.55 -32.85 6.01
CA GLY A 73 14.16 -32.45 6.19
C GLY A 73 13.40 -32.53 4.86
N ALA A 74 12.07 -32.52 4.94
CA ALA A 74 11.18 -32.38 3.79
C ALA A 74 9.76 -31.96 4.19
N TYR A 75 9.13 -31.07 3.42
CA TYR A 75 7.72 -30.73 3.53
C TYR A 75 6.90 -31.38 2.40
N SER A 76 5.73 -31.92 2.75
CA SER A 76 4.77 -32.42 1.76
C SER A 76 3.47 -31.65 1.81
N SER A 77 3.21 -30.87 0.76
CA SER A 77 1.94 -30.16 0.56
C SER A 77 0.75 -31.12 0.43
N SER A 78 0.94 -32.27 -0.22
CA SER A 78 -0.13 -33.27 -0.44
C SER A 78 -0.63 -33.95 0.84
N LYS A 79 0.24 -34.07 1.86
CA LYS A 79 -0.07 -34.66 3.16
C LYS A 79 -0.19 -33.63 4.28
N ASN A 80 0.20 -32.38 4.00
CA ASN A 80 0.39 -31.30 4.97
C ASN A 80 1.18 -31.77 6.19
N LYS A 81 2.41 -32.25 5.96
CA LYS A 81 3.26 -32.88 6.98
C LYS A 81 4.73 -32.55 6.73
N ILE A 82 5.49 -32.35 7.80
CA ILE A 82 6.95 -32.20 7.78
C ILE A 82 7.59 -33.54 8.15
N TYR A 83 8.60 -33.96 7.40
CA TYR A 83 9.39 -35.15 7.64
C TYR A 83 10.82 -34.77 8.00
N LEU A 84 11.41 -35.48 8.97
CA LEU A 84 12.81 -35.30 9.36
C LEU A 84 13.55 -36.63 9.32
N SER A 85 14.80 -36.63 8.89
CA SER A 85 15.67 -37.82 8.94
C SER A 85 15.97 -38.21 10.39
N ALA A 86 15.87 -39.51 10.68
CA ALA A 86 16.21 -40.07 11.96
C ALA A 86 17.71 -39.94 12.27
N SER A 87 18.61 -40.11 11.29
CA SER A 87 20.05 -39.95 11.55
C SER A 87 20.43 -38.48 11.72
N PHE A 88 19.81 -37.59 10.95
CA PHE A 88 19.96 -36.14 11.12
C PHE A 88 19.59 -35.70 12.54
N LEU A 89 18.40 -36.07 13.03
CA LEU A 89 17.97 -35.73 14.39
C LEU A 89 18.86 -36.28 15.51
N ASN A 90 19.60 -37.34 15.25
CA ASN A 90 20.50 -37.96 16.23
C ASN A 90 21.92 -37.35 16.22
N THR A 91 22.31 -36.68 15.15
CA THR A 91 23.69 -36.23 14.92
C THR A 91 23.83 -34.72 14.82
N ALA A 92 22.78 -34.02 14.39
CA ALA A 92 22.79 -32.59 14.18
C ALA A 92 22.68 -31.80 15.49
N SER A 93 23.19 -30.57 15.48
CA SER A 93 23.06 -29.65 16.62
C SER A 93 21.62 -29.13 16.74
N SER A 94 21.21 -28.68 17.93
CA SER A 94 19.88 -28.07 18.12
C SER A 94 19.64 -26.89 17.19
N ALA A 95 20.67 -26.09 16.90
CA ALA A 95 20.57 -24.96 15.97
C ALA A 95 20.32 -25.43 14.53
N THR A 96 21.03 -26.47 14.10
CA THR A 96 20.84 -27.08 12.76
C THR A 96 19.45 -27.68 12.62
N ILE A 97 18.93 -28.33 13.66
CA ILE A 97 17.57 -28.90 13.66
C ILE A 97 16.51 -27.79 13.64
N ILE A 98 16.71 -26.70 14.39
CA ILE A 98 15.81 -25.53 14.34
C ILE A 98 15.78 -24.95 12.92
N ASN A 99 16.94 -24.80 12.27
CA ASN A 99 17.01 -24.22 10.93
C ASN A 99 16.24 -25.05 9.92
N VAL A 100 16.47 -26.37 9.89
CA VAL A 100 15.73 -27.29 9.00
C VAL A 100 14.23 -27.23 9.28
N ILE A 101 13.79 -27.20 10.54
CA ILE A 101 12.36 -27.08 10.83
C ILE A 101 11.78 -25.74 10.34
N LEU A 102 12.51 -24.63 10.47
CA LEU A 102 12.06 -23.33 9.97
C LEU A 102 12.00 -23.29 8.45
N GLU A 103 12.93 -23.95 7.77
CA GLU A 103 12.97 -24.15 6.32
C GLU A 103 11.73 -24.90 5.84
N GLU A 104 11.40 -26.03 6.47
CA GLU A 104 10.18 -26.78 6.15
C GLU A 104 8.88 -26.03 6.47
N ILE A 105 8.90 -25.16 7.48
CA ILE A 105 7.78 -24.25 7.76
C ILE A 105 7.67 -23.17 6.68
N GLY A 106 8.78 -22.73 6.10
CA GLY A 106 8.81 -21.81 4.96
C GLY A 106 8.09 -22.38 3.74
N HIS A 107 8.37 -23.63 3.38
CA HIS A 107 7.65 -24.33 2.31
C HIS A 107 6.14 -24.51 2.62
N TYR A 108 5.79 -24.77 3.89
CA TYR A 108 4.38 -24.77 4.31
C TYR A 108 3.72 -23.39 4.13
N VAL A 109 4.39 -22.31 4.53
CA VAL A 109 3.88 -20.95 4.41
C VAL A 109 3.65 -20.60 2.95
N ASP A 110 4.62 -20.88 2.08
CA ASP A 110 4.50 -20.65 0.64
C ASP A 110 3.27 -21.38 0.08
N ALA A 111 3.12 -22.68 0.39
CA ALA A 111 1.97 -23.47 -0.03
C ALA A 111 0.61 -22.97 0.50
N GLN A 112 0.58 -22.19 1.60
CA GLN A 112 -0.66 -21.57 2.08
C GLN A 112 -1.00 -20.29 1.33
N ILE A 113 0.00 -19.43 1.11
CA ILE A 113 -0.21 -18.05 0.66
C ILE A 113 -0.07 -17.89 -0.87
N ASN A 114 0.67 -18.77 -1.54
CA ASN A 114 0.85 -18.77 -2.98
C ASN A 114 0.03 -19.88 -3.66
N GLN A 115 -0.44 -19.61 -4.88
CA GLN A 115 -1.16 -20.60 -5.70
C GLN A 115 -0.22 -21.42 -6.60
N VAL A 116 0.94 -20.84 -6.91
CA VAL A 116 2.03 -21.47 -7.64
C VAL A 116 3.22 -21.37 -6.73
N ASP A 117 3.88 -22.50 -6.53
CA ASP A 117 5.12 -22.59 -5.79
C ASP A 117 6.11 -21.51 -6.26
N SER A 118 6.72 -20.84 -5.30
CA SER A 118 7.70 -19.81 -5.60
C SER A 118 8.95 -20.46 -6.26
N ALA A 119 9.75 -19.66 -6.98
CA ALA A 119 10.91 -20.19 -7.70
C ALA A 119 12.20 -20.07 -6.88
N GLY A 120 12.73 -21.19 -6.41
CA GLY A 120 13.94 -21.22 -5.60
C GLY A 120 13.85 -22.26 -4.49
N ASP A 121 14.66 -22.05 -3.45
CA ASP A 121 14.51 -22.65 -2.13
C ASP A 121 13.97 -21.58 -1.16
N GLU A 122 12.66 -21.32 -1.23
CA GLU A 122 12.00 -20.33 -0.39
C GLU A 122 11.92 -20.72 1.08
N GLY A 123 11.99 -22.01 1.36
CA GLY A 123 12.14 -22.53 2.71
C GLY A 123 13.43 -22.02 3.34
N ALA A 124 14.56 -22.20 2.66
CA ALA A 124 15.85 -21.76 3.17
C ALA A 124 15.92 -20.24 3.31
N ILE A 125 15.38 -19.48 2.35
CA ILE A 125 15.30 -18.01 2.46
C ILE A 125 14.45 -17.60 3.66
N PHE A 126 13.31 -18.26 3.89
CA PHE A 126 12.44 -17.98 5.03
C PHE A 126 13.13 -18.29 6.37
N ALA A 127 13.84 -19.42 6.47
CA ALA A 127 14.54 -19.84 7.68
C ALA A 127 15.62 -18.84 8.14
N GLU A 128 16.36 -18.28 7.20
CA GLU A 128 17.38 -17.26 7.48
C GLU A 128 16.73 -15.93 7.93
N LEU A 129 15.70 -15.48 7.22
CA LEU A 129 15.02 -14.21 7.51
C LEU A 129 14.23 -14.23 8.83
N VAL A 130 13.59 -15.36 9.16
CA VAL A 130 12.81 -15.52 10.40
C VAL A 130 13.73 -15.63 11.62
N SER A 131 14.94 -16.14 11.44
CA SER A 131 15.99 -16.21 12.45
C SER A 131 16.70 -14.86 12.68
N GLY A 132 16.41 -13.85 11.85
CA GLY A 132 16.96 -12.51 11.96
C GLY A 132 18.30 -12.31 11.22
N GLU A 133 18.70 -13.27 10.39
CA GLU A 133 19.90 -13.20 9.57
C GLU A 133 19.66 -12.36 8.31
N SER A 134 20.71 -11.67 7.83
CA SER A 134 20.65 -10.87 6.61
C SER A 134 21.36 -11.56 5.45
N LEU A 135 20.65 -11.83 4.37
CA LEU A 135 21.22 -12.44 3.16
C LEU A 135 21.88 -11.38 2.25
N SER A 136 23.11 -11.64 1.80
CA SER A 136 23.73 -10.82 0.74
C SER A 136 23.01 -11.03 -0.60
N SER A 137 23.13 -10.08 -1.53
CA SER A 137 22.51 -10.21 -2.86
C SER A 137 22.99 -11.45 -3.62
N GLN A 138 24.23 -11.90 -3.39
CA GLN A 138 24.79 -13.11 -3.99
C GLN A 138 24.19 -14.38 -3.39
N GLN A 139 24.06 -14.45 -2.06
CA GLN A 139 23.44 -15.60 -1.38
C GLN A 139 21.95 -15.72 -1.76
N LEU A 140 21.23 -14.59 -1.79
CA LEU A 140 19.84 -14.56 -2.23
C LEU A 140 19.68 -14.99 -3.70
N GLN A 141 20.65 -14.70 -4.56
CA GLN A 141 20.62 -15.11 -5.96
C GLN A 141 20.91 -16.61 -6.14
N VAL A 142 21.76 -17.20 -5.30
CA VAL A 142 22.03 -18.65 -5.29
C VAL A 142 20.77 -19.40 -4.85
N LEU A 143 20.19 -19.01 -3.71
CA LEU A 143 18.99 -19.66 -3.16
C LEU A 143 17.75 -19.50 -4.06
N LYS A 144 17.62 -18.40 -4.80
CA LYS A 144 16.54 -18.21 -5.81
C LYS A 144 16.72 -19.02 -7.10
N LEU A 145 17.84 -19.71 -7.27
CA LEU A 145 18.15 -20.54 -8.44
C LEU A 145 18.24 -22.03 -8.09
N GLU A 146 18.37 -22.37 -6.82
CA GLU A 146 18.29 -23.72 -6.26
C GLU A 146 16.83 -24.17 -6.30
N ASN A 147 16.50 -25.34 -6.86
CA ASN A 147 15.13 -25.81 -6.94
C ASN A 147 15.15 -27.32 -6.80
N ASP A 148 15.14 -27.76 -5.54
CA ASP A 148 15.53 -29.10 -5.18
C ASP A 148 14.30 -29.95 -4.83
N THR A 149 13.63 -30.46 -5.86
CA THR A 149 12.50 -31.38 -5.69
C THR A 149 12.95 -32.85 -5.86
N ALA A 150 12.42 -33.74 -5.03
CA ALA A 150 12.57 -35.19 -5.13
C ALA A 150 11.23 -35.91 -4.92
N ILE A 151 11.17 -37.20 -5.24
CA ILE A 151 9.99 -38.03 -5.02
C ILE A 151 10.38 -39.18 -4.10
N VAL A 152 9.72 -39.28 -2.95
CA VAL A 152 9.90 -40.36 -1.97
C VAL A 152 8.66 -41.23 -1.88
N GLU A 153 8.83 -42.50 -1.55
CA GLU A 153 7.71 -43.43 -1.36
C GLU A 153 7.39 -43.58 0.13
N ILE A 154 6.22 -43.09 0.54
CA ILE A 154 5.72 -43.18 1.93
C ILE A 154 4.37 -43.88 1.89
N ASP A 155 4.22 -44.98 2.64
CA ASP A 155 3.00 -45.81 2.68
C ASP A 155 2.52 -46.31 1.29
N GLY A 156 3.45 -46.53 0.35
CA GLY A 156 3.13 -46.99 -1.01
C GLY A 156 2.64 -45.89 -1.96
N GLN A 157 2.83 -44.62 -1.62
CA GLN A 157 2.52 -43.47 -2.47
C GLN A 157 3.77 -42.66 -2.79
N GLN A 158 3.93 -42.28 -4.06
CA GLN A 158 4.95 -41.33 -4.50
C GLN A 158 4.56 -39.92 -4.05
N ILE A 159 5.42 -39.31 -3.25
CA ILE A 159 5.23 -37.98 -2.68
C ILE A 159 6.39 -37.11 -3.14
N GLN A 160 6.06 -36.03 -3.85
CA GLN A 160 7.04 -34.98 -4.15
C GLN A 160 7.38 -34.23 -2.85
N ILE A 161 8.67 -34.08 -2.59
CA ILE A 161 9.27 -33.38 -1.46
C ILE A 161 10.28 -32.37 -2.00
N GLU A 162 10.46 -31.26 -1.33
CA GLU A 162 11.65 -30.43 -1.48
C GLU A 162 12.72 -30.94 -0.51
N GLN A 163 13.95 -31.14 -0.98
CA GLN A 163 15.02 -31.84 -0.25
C GLN A 163 16.37 -31.11 -0.33
N MET A 164 17.29 -31.44 0.58
CA MET A 164 18.70 -31.07 0.48
C MET A 164 19.55 -32.31 0.10
N ALA A 165 20.32 -32.31 -1.01
CA ALA A 165 21.00 -33.50 -1.56
C ALA A 165 22.56 -33.40 -1.67
N THR A 166 23.26 -34.56 -1.65
CA THR A 166 24.74 -34.71 -1.82
C THR A 166 25.12 -35.52 -3.08
N ASN A 167 26.18 -35.14 -3.84
CA ASN A 167 26.52 -35.58 -5.24
C ASN A 167 27.71 -36.60 -5.36
N ASN A 168 27.73 -37.63 -6.25
CA ASN A 168 28.87 -38.59 -6.52
C ASN A 168 28.94 -39.20 -7.98
N LEU A 169 30.14 -39.55 -8.50
CA LEU A 169 30.42 -40.29 -9.77
C LEU A 169 30.74 -41.81 -9.59
N HIS A 170 30.26 -42.66 -10.51
CA HIS A 170 30.45 -44.12 -10.48
C HIS A 170 31.12 -44.67 -11.76
N PHE A 171 31.97 -45.70 -11.63
CA PHE A 171 32.68 -46.36 -12.76
C PHE A 171 32.31 -47.84 -12.87
N ASN A 172 31.86 -48.26 -14.06
CA ASN A 172 31.54 -49.64 -14.41
C ASN A 172 32.67 -50.25 -15.23
N ILE A 173 33.54 -51.03 -14.57
CA ILE A 173 34.79 -51.52 -15.17
C ILE A 173 34.62 -52.95 -15.68
N THR A 174 34.93 -53.17 -16.96
CA THR A 174 34.94 -54.49 -17.60
C THR A 174 36.34 -54.83 -18.11
N ILE A 175 36.91 -55.96 -17.65
CA ILE A 175 38.23 -56.44 -18.11
C ILE A 175 38.08 -57.65 -19.03
N ASN A 176 38.58 -57.50 -20.24
CA ASN A 176 38.55 -58.52 -21.30
C ASN A 176 39.95 -59.14 -21.52
N ASP A 177 40.21 -60.23 -20.81
CA ASP A 177 41.39 -61.09 -20.94
C ASP A 177 40.94 -62.54 -21.20
N PRO A 178 40.75 -62.94 -22.46
CA PRO A 178 40.11 -64.21 -22.79
C PRO A 178 40.90 -65.45 -22.37
N LEU A 179 42.19 -65.31 -22.03
CA LEU A 179 43.03 -66.40 -21.51
C LEU A 179 43.26 -66.30 -19.99
N ASN A 180 42.68 -65.29 -19.32
CA ASN A 180 42.77 -64.99 -17.89
C ASN A 180 44.21 -64.95 -17.33
N THR A 181 45.18 -64.65 -18.19
CA THR A 181 46.61 -64.78 -17.91
C THR A 181 47.11 -63.64 -17.00
N TYR A 182 46.39 -62.52 -16.93
CA TYR A 182 46.77 -61.32 -16.19
C TYR A 182 45.84 -61.00 -15.01
N SER A 183 45.04 -61.98 -14.58
CA SER A 183 44.06 -61.84 -13.50
C SER A 183 44.63 -61.36 -12.16
N THR A 184 45.92 -61.57 -11.91
CA THR A 184 46.60 -61.03 -10.73
C THR A 184 46.69 -59.50 -10.69
N TYR A 185 46.44 -58.82 -11.81
CA TYR A 185 46.50 -57.35 -11.93
C TYR A 185 45.12 -56.68 -11.92
N TYR A 186 44.01 -57.44 -12.00
CA TYR A 186 42.66 -56.86 -12.15
C TYR A 186 42.28 -55.96 -10.98
N ALA A 187 42.47 -56.43 -9.74
CA ALA A 187 42.16 -55.63 -8.56
C ALA A 187 42.96 -54.32 -8.49
N ALA A 188 44.21 -54.33 -8.97
CA ALA A 188 45.05 -53.14 -8.99
C ALA A 188 44.63 -52.14 -10.10
N ILE A 189 44.20 -52.65 -11.25
CA ILE A 189 43.63 -51.85 -12.34
C ILE A 189 42.32 -51.20 -11.88
N GLU A 190 41.39 -51.98 -11.33
CA GLU A 190 40.11 -51.50 -10.84
C GLU A 190 40.28 -50.45 -9.75
N SER A 191 41.14 -50.72 -8.76
CA SER A 191 41.44 -49.78 -7.68
C SER A 191 42.06 -48.48 -8.19
N SER A 192 42.94 -48.55 -9.20
CA SER A 192 43.56 -47.35 -9.80
C SER A 192 42.54 -46.49 -10.56
N ILE A 193 41.60 -47.13 -11.28
CA ILE A 193 40.52 -46.44 -12.01
C ILE A 193 39.55 -45.78 -11.03
N GLN A 194 39.07 -46.53 -10.03
CA GLN A 194 38.16 -46.01 -9.00
C GLN A 194 38.79 -44.84 -8.23
N ALA A 195 40.08 -44.93 -7.90
CA ALA A 195 40.75 -43.85 -7.21
C ALA A 195 40.96 -42.59 -8.03
N SER A 196 41.21 -42.76 -9.34
CA SER A 196 41.20 -41.65 -10.28
C SER A 196 39.82 -41.01 -10.37
N GLY A 197 38.76 -41.82 -10.34
CA GLY A 197 37.38 -41.39 -10.30
C GLY A 197 37.03 -40.52 -9.10
N SER A 198 37.29 -41.03 -7.90
CA SER A 198 37.10 -40.29 -6.65
C SER A 198 37.96 -39.02 -6.56
N PHE A 199 39.10 -38.97 -7.25
CA PHE A 199 39.88 -37.73 -7.36
C PHE A 199 39.14 -36.69 -8.21
N TRP A 200 38.61 -37.07 -9.37
CA TRP A 200 37.81 -36.18 -10.24
C TRP A 200 36.47 -35.76 -9.65
N ASP A 201 35.84 -36.61 -8.83
CA ASP A 201 34.54 -36.36 -8.18
C ASP A 201 34.54 -35.07 -7.32
N ASN A 202 35.70 -34.70 -6.76
CA ASN A 202 35.87 -33.46 -6.00
C ASN A 202 35.80 -32.19 -6.86
N TYR A 203 35.81 -32.35 -8.18
CA TYR A 203 35.94 -31.27 -9.15
C TYR A 203 34.78 -31.26 -10.14
N ILE A 204 33.75 -32.11 -9.96
CA ILE A 204 32.60 -32.21 -10.85
C ILE A 204 31.33 -32.17 -9.99
N GLY A 205 30.54 -31.10 -10.11
CA GLY A 205 29.39 -30.85 -9.22
C GLY A 205 28.05 -31.35 -9.76
N GLY A 206 27.17 -31.84 -8.88
CA GLY A 206 25.71 -31.75 -9.05
C GLY A 206 24.93 -32.94 -9.63
N VAL A 207 25.52 -34.14 -9.80
CA VAL A 207 24.90 -35.23 -10.58
C VAL A 207 25.42 -36.62 -10.20
N ASN A 208 24.60 -37.66 -10.43
CA ASN A 208 24.92 -39.07 -10.15
C ASN A 208 25.04 -39.87 -11.46
N ALA A 209 26.26 -40.04 -11.99
CA ALA A 209 26.53 -40.61 -13.33
C ALA A 209 27.37 -41.91 -13.28
N ASN A 210 27.21 -42.79 -14.29
CA ASN A 210 27.81 -44.13 -14.32
C ASN A 210 28.67 -44.36 -15.59
N LEU A 211 29.97 -44.08 -15.53
CA LEU A 211 30.86 -44.22 -16.68
C LEU A 211 31.28 -45.67 -16.95
N GLU A 212 31.08 -46.16 -18.18
CA GLU A 212 31.56 -47.49 -18.61
C GLU A 212 33.03 -47.45 -19.04
N VAL A 213 33.86 -48.27 -18.40
CA VAL A 213 35.29 -48.40 -18.71
C VAL A 213 35.62 -49.82 -19.12
N VAL A 214 36.15 -50.00 -20.32
CA VAL A 214 36.55 -51.32 -20.84
C VAL A 214 38.06 -51.42 -20.99
N VAL A 215 38.67 -52.48 -20.43
CA VAL A 215 40.10 -52.79 -20.55
C VAL A 215 40.32 -54.09 -21.32
N ASN A 216 40.94 -54.04 -22.48
CA ASN A 216 41.20 -55.21 -23.32
C ASN A 216 42.69 -55.58 -23.41
N PHE A 217 43.02 -56.88 -23.35
CA PHE A 217 44.40 -57.40 -23.40
C PHE A 217 44.77 -58.08 -24.73
N ASN A 218 44.44 -57.44 -25.86
CA ASN A 218 44.46 -58.09 -27.18
C ASN A 218 45.34 -57.39 -28.24
N ASN A 219 46.00 -56.28 -27.91
CA ASN A 219 46.79 -55.51 -28.88
C ASN A 219 48.30 -55.64 -28.62
N ASN A 220 49.12 -55.79 -29.66
CA ASN A 220 50.59 -55.85 -29.52
C ASN A 220 51.19 -54.49 -29.15
N ILE A 221 50.42 -53.42 -29.36
CA ILE A 221 50.80 -52.04 -29.09
C ILE A 221 49.72 -51.45 -28.19
N PRO A 222 50.07 -50.88 -27.03
CA PRO A 222 49.09 -50.27 -26.13
C PRO A 222 48.47 -49.05 -26.81
N THR A 223 47.16 -48.94 -26.73
CA THR A 223 46.40 -47.77 -27.19
C THR A 223 45.25 -47.54 -26.24
N ALA A 224 45.02 -46.29 -25.86
CA ALA A 224 43.84 -45.92 -25.10
C ALA A 224 43.11 -44.78 -25.82
N THR A 225 41.80 -44.74 -25.67
CA THR A 225 40.94 -43.76 -26.34
C THR A 225 39.74 -43.44 -25.46
N GLY A 226 39.46 -42.16 -25.22
CA GLY A 226 38.12 -41.73 -24.78
C GLY A 226 37.13 -41.85 -25.94
N ARG A 227 36.04 -42.62 -25.80
CA ARG A 227 35.07 -42.82 -26.89
C ARG A 227 33.63 -42.75 -26.37
N SER A 228 32.88 -41.76 -26.85
CA SER A 228 31.42 -41.71 -26.76
C SER A 228 30.95 -40.64 -27.78
N VAL A 229 30.33 -41.02 -28.92
CA VAL A 229 29.92 -40.08 -30.02
C VAL A 229 28.40 -39.88 -30.00
N THR A 230 27.84 -38.67 -30.14
CA THR A 230 28.05 -37.81 -31.33
C THR A 230 28.32 -36.34 -31.03
N SER A 231 29.55 -35.93 -31.29
CA SER A 231 29.89 -34.57 -31.69
C SER A 231 29.48 -34.35 -33.16
N SER A 232 28.73 -33.30 -33.45
CA SER A 232 28.52 -32.82 -34.83
C SER A 232 28.32 -31.31 -34.84
N PHE A 233 29.22 -30.59 -35.53
CA PHE A 233 29.12 -29.13 -35.68
C PHE A 233 27.94 -28.75 -36.59
N VAL A 234 26.87 -28.17 -36.04
CA VAL A 234 25.90 -27.42 -36.85
C VAL A 234 26.05 -25.94 -36.55
N ARG A 235 26.62 -25.18 -37.50
CA ARG A 235 26.51 -23.71 -37.49
C ARG A 235 25.05 -23.35 -37.73
N ASN A 236 24.41 -22.64 -36.81
CA ASN A 236 23.21 -21.88 -37.14
C ASN A 236 23.27 -20.48 -36.52
N ASN A 237 23.31 -19.46 -37.37
CA ASN A 237 23.20 -18.03 -37.03
C ASN A 237 24.19 -17.42 -36.00
N GLY A 238 25.49 -17.59 -36.21
CA GLY A 238 26.51 -16.74 -35.55
C GLY A 238 26.71 -16.96 -34.05
N THR A 239 26.02 -17.94 -33.47
CA THR A 239 26.26 -18.44 -32.11
C THR A 239 26.82 -19.86 -32.24
N PHE A 240 27.89 -20.16 -31.51
CA PHE A 240 28.46 -21.51 -31.47
C PHE A 240 27.50 -22.42 -30.69
N ASN A 241 26.88 -23.39 -31.36
CA ASN A 241 26.19 -24.49 -30.67
C ASN A 241 27.24 -25.57 -30.40
N ILE A 242 27.55 -25.76 -29.12
CA ILE A 242 28.53 -26.72 -28.62
C ILE A 242 27.81 -28.05 -28.47
N PHE A 243 28.36 -29.12 -29.05
CA PHE A 243 27.93 -30.49 -28.76
C PHE A 243 28.98 -31.13 -27.85
N GLU A 244 28.56 -31.50 -26.65
CA GLU A 244 29.36 -32.13 -25.60
C GLU A 244 29.70 -33.58 -25.98
N GLN A 245 30.83 -34.13 -25.51
CA GLN A 245 31.13 -35.56 -25.71
C GLN A 245 30.11 -36.42 -24.94
N GLY A 246 29.83 -37.64 -25.42
CA GLY A 246 28.82 -38.49 -24.78
C GLY A 246 29.06 -38.72 -23.29
N ALA A 247 30.31 -39.00 -22.91
CA ALA A 247 30.73 -39.19 -21.52
C ALA A 247 30.62 -37.91 -20.67
N ALA A 248 30.94 -36.74 -21.24
CA ALA A 248 30.79 -35.46 -20.55
C ALA A 248 29.30 -35.09 -20.38
N ALA A 249 28.47 -35.37 -21.40
CA ALA A 249 27.03 -35.16 -21.36
C ALA A 249 26.36 -36.08 -20.34
N GLU A 250 26.77 -37.35 -20.27
CA GLU A 250 26.29 -38.27 -19.25
C GLU A 250 26.63 -37.78 -17.85
N ILE A 251 27.88 -37.38 -17.62
CA ILE A 251 28.29 -36.85 -16.32
C ILE A 251 27.42 -35.68 -15.94
N LYS A 252 27.24 -34.70 -16.82
CA LYS A 252 26.42 -33.51 -16.56
C LYS A 252 24.93 -33.77 -16.38
N THR A 253 24.39 -34.83 -16.98
CA THR A 253 22.92 -35.04 -17.04
C THR A 253 22.44 -36.30 -16.32
N GLY A 254 23.34 -37.19 -15.91
CA GLY A 254 23.06 -38.53 -15.40
C GLY A 254 22.50 -39.50 -16.45
N ILE A 255 22.48 -39.12 -17.73
CA ILE A 255 21.86 -39.90 -18.82
C ILE A 255 22.95 -40.38 -19.77
N ASP A 256 23.18 -41.70 -19.84
CA ASP A 256 24.03 -42.33 -20.86
C ASP A 256 23.40 -42.15 -22.25
N PRO A 257 23.98 -41.31 -23.13
CA PRO A 257 23.42 -41.05 -24.44
C PRO A 257 23.68 -42.19 -25.44
N ASN A 258 24.57 -43.13 -25.13
CA ASN A 258 25.15 -44.07 -26.09
C ASN A 258 24.86 -45.55 -25.79
N GLN A 259 24.44 -45.91 -24.57
CA GLN A 259 23.79 -47.16 -24.11
C GLN A 259 24.45 -48.53 -24.40
N ASN A 260 25.36 -48.65 -25.38
CA ASN A 260 26.00 -49.91 -25.78
C ASN A 260 27.48 -49.73 -26.21
N GLU A 261 28.02 -48.52 -26.18
CA GLU A 261 29.44 -48.25 -26.44
C GLU A 261 30.08 -47.78 -25.13
N PRO A 262 31.27 -48.30 -24.78
CA PRO A 262 31.92 -47.92 -23.53
C PRO A 262 32.43 -46.49 -23.61
N ASP A 263 32.21 -45.71 -22.55
CA ASP A 263 32.64 -44.30 -22.46
C ASP A 263 34.15 -44.12 -22.54
N ILE A 264 34.89 -45.08 -21.98
CA ILE A 264 36.35 -45.10 -21.99
C ILE A 264 36.83 -46.50 -22.35
N GLU A 265 37.68 -46.62 -23.38
CA GLU A 265 38.23 -47.91 -23.82
C GLU A 265 39.77 -47.89 -23.81
N ILE A 266 40.36 -48.87 -23.13
CA ILE A 266 41.81 -49.01 -22.92
C ILE A 266 42.26 -50.37 -23.44
N ASN A 267 43.15 -50.38 -24.44
CA ASN A 267 43.71 -51.60 -25.01
C ASN A 267 45.18 -51.73 -24.61
N LEU A 268 45.51 -52.72 -23.78
CA LEU A 268 46.85 -52.92 -23.24
C LEU A 268 47.56 -54.10 -23.92
N SER A 269 48.84 -53.89 -24.23
CA SER A 269 49.70 -55.02 -24.61
C SER A 269 50.26 -55.73 -23.39
N PRO A 270 50.44 -57.06 -23.44
CA PRO A 270 51.02 -57.84 -22.35
C PRO A 270 52.37 -57.31 -21.83
N ASN A 271 53.24 -56.90 -22.76
CA ASN A 271 54.55 -56.38 -22.42
C ASN A 271 54.46 -55.02 -21.74
N TYR A 272 53.49 -54.20 -22.09
CA TYR A 272 53.35 -52.87 -21.51
C TYR A 272 52.82 -52.93 -20.08
N LEU A 273 51.82 -53.79 -19.83
CA LEU A 273 51.30 -54.01 -18.49
C LEU A 273 52.40 -54.44 -17.50
N ILE A 274 53.25 -55.38 -17.90
CA ILE A 274 54.23 -55.99 -16.99
C ILE A 274 55.52 -55.19 -16.90
N ASN A 275 56.02 -54.66 -18.03
CA ASN A 275 57.38 -54.11 -18.10
C ASN A 275 57.43 -52.58 -18.04
N THR A 276 56.34 -51.88 -18.32
CA THR A 276 56.33 -50.40 -18.33
C THR A 276 55.29 -49.77 -17.44
N LEU A 277 54.09 -50.33 -17.24
CA LEU A 277 53.15 -49.77 -16.27
C LEU A 277 53.54 -50.13 -14.83
N TRP A 278 53.23 -49.21 -13.93
CA TRP A 278 53.29 -49.38 -12.49
C TRP A 278 51.93 -49.06 -11.89
N PHE A 279 51.41 -50.01 -11.13
CA PHE A 279 50.16 -49.87 -10.39
C PHE A 279 50.50 -49.68 -8.92
N ASP A 280 50.02 -48.59 -8.35
CA ASP A 280 50.09 -48.38 -6.91
C ASP A 280 49.13 -49.34 -6.19
N SER A 281 49.56 -49.89 -5.07
CA SER A 281 48.69 -50.66 -4.17
C SER A 281 47.68 -49.78 -3.43
N ASN A 282 47.98 -48.49 -3.23
CA ASN A 282 47.04 -47.50 -2.70
C ASN A 282 47.15 -46.18 -3.48
N PRO A 283 46.44 -46.04 -4.60
CA PRO A 283 46.54 -44.88 -5.50
C PRO A 283 46.13 -43.54 -4.87
N PHE A 284 45.35 -43.55 -3.79
CA PHE A 284 44.89 -42.34 -3.10
C PHE A 284 45.95 -41.67 -2.23
N THR A 285 46.76 -42.48 -1.54
CA THR A 285 47.82 -41.99 -0.64
C THR A 285 49.18 -41.95 -1.34
N ARG A 286 49.27 -42.49 -2.57
CA ARG A 286 50.49 -42.61 -3.37
C ARG A 286 51.67 -43.14 -2.55
N GLU A 287 51.43 -44.22 -1.80
CA GLU A 287 52.37 -44.74 -0.81
C GLU A 287 53.68 -45.27 -1.41
N GLY A 288 53.75 -45.48 -2.74
CA GLY A 288 54.93 -45.90 -3.47
C GLY A 288 55.49 -44.84 -4.43
N ILE A 289 56.83 -44.75 -4.54
CA ILE A 289 57.48 -43.95 -5.58
C ILE A 289 57.44 -44.75 -6.90
N VAL A 290 56.88 -44.15 -7.96
CA VAL A 290 56.86 -44.72 -9.32
C VAL A 290 58.31 -45.05 -9.74
N PRO A 291 58.64 -46.30 -10.06
CA PRO A 291 59.99 -46.64 -10.46
C PRO A 291 60.42 -45.86 -11.71
N ASN A 292 61.66 -45.38 -11.73
CA ASN A 292 62.18 -44.47 -12.77
C ASN A 292 62.11 -44.99 -14.22
N ASN A 293 61.80 -46.27 -14.43
CA ASN A 293 61.65 -46.90 -15.74
C ASN A 293 60.21 -47.36 -16.03
N LYS A 294 59.25 -46.87 -15.24
CA LYS A 294 57.83 -47.22 -15.32
C LYS A 294 56.95 -45.97 -15.43
N ILE A 295 55.73 -46.17 -15.88
CA ILE A 295 54.69 -45.14 -16.04
C ILE A 295 53.57 -45.47 -15.05
N ASP A 296 53.10 -44.45 -14.33
CA ASP A 296 52.01 -44.56 -13.35
C ASP A 296 50.67 -44.81 -14.04
N ALA A 297 49.99 -45.89 -13.66
CA ALA A 297 48.73 -46.30 -14.26
C ALA A 297 47.58 -45.31 -13.99
N VAL A 298 47.54 -44.69 -12.80
CA VAL A 298 46.57 -43.64 -12.47
C VAL A 298 46.71 -42.47 -13.43
N SER A 299 47.95 -42.03 -13.66
CA SER A 299 48.24 -40.92 -14.58
C SER A 299 47.85 -41.23 -16.03
N VAL A 300 48.06 -42.46 -16.50
CA VAL A 300 47.61 -42.91 -17.85
C VAL A 300 46.10 -42.91 -17.96
N PHE A 301 45.37 -43.33 -16.92
CA PHE A 301 43.91 -43.30 -16.94
C PHE A 301 43.36 -41.87 -16.91
N MET A 302 43.92 -41.00 -16.06
CA MET A 302 43.56 -39.58 -15.97
C MET A 302 43.71 -38.84 -17.30
N HIS A 303 44.75 -39.19 -18.07
CA HIS A 303 44.96 -38.66 -19.42
C HIS A 303 43.79 -38.99 -20.36
N GLU A 304 43.33 -40.25 -20.34
CA GLU A 304 42.26 -40.74 -21.22
C GLU A 304 40.89 -40.23 -20.84
N LEU A 305 40.64 -40.14 -19.53
CA LEU A 305 39.48 -39.44 -19.00
C LEU A 305 39.49 -37.96 -19.44
N GLY A 306 40.67 -37.35 -19.51
CA GLY A 306 40.84 -36.02 -20.08
C GLY A 306 40.50 -35.90 -21.58
N HIS A 307 40.72 -36.95 -22.37
CA HIS A 307 40.24 -36.99 -23.77
C HIS A 307 38.71 -37.03 -23.81
N ALA A 308 38.05 -37.77 -22.91
CA ALA A 308 36.59 -37.83 -22.81
C ALA A 308 35.96 -36.47 -22.43
N PHE A 309 36.70 -35.62 -21.71
CA PHE A 309 36.33 -34.23 -21.38
C PHE A 309 36.82 -33.18 -22.40
N ALA A 310 37.30 -33.62 -23.56
CA ALA A 310 37.70 -32.76 -24.69
C ALA A 310 38.93 -31.85 -24.47
N PHE A 311 39.94 -32.26 -23.70
CA PHE A 311 41.19 -31.47 -23.53
C PHE A 311 42.12 -31.39 -24.77
N ASN A 312 41.67 -31.82 -25.95
CA ASN A 312 42.43 -31.71 -27.20
C ASN A 312 41.54 -31.25 -28.37
N GLY A 313 41.45 -29.93 -28.60
CA GLY A 313 40.76 -29.34 -29.77
C GLY A 313 41.63 -28.33 -30.53
N TRP A 314 41.81 -28.53 -31.85
CA TRP A 314 42.55 -27.60 -32.72
C TRP A 314 41.58 -26.82 -33.64
N MET A 315 41.78 -25.50 -33.76
CA MET A 315 41.10 -24.67 -34.75
C MET A 315 42.08 -23.76 -35.50
N ASN A 316 41.91 -23.63 -36.82
CA ASN A 316 42.49 -22.51 -37.57
C ASN A 316 41.70 -21.22 -37.25
N PRO A 317 42.31 -20.20 -36.64
CA PRO A 317 41.61 -19.01 -36.17
C PRO A 317 41.15 -18.07 -37.30
N THR A 318 41.52 -18.34 -38.55
CA THR A 318 41.14 -17.51 -39.71
C THR A 318 40.01 -18.14 -40.53
N THR A 319 39.84 -19.46 -40.55
CA THR A 319 38.86 -20.13 -41.43
C THR A 319 37.81 -20.98 -40.72
N GLY A 320 37.99 -21.32 -39.44
CA GLY A 320 37.01 -22.09 -38.67
C GLY A 320 36.74 -23.51 -39.20
N THR A 321 37.73 -24.12 -39.86
CA THR A 321 37.68 -25.51 -40.36
C THR A 321 38.75 -26.35 -39.69
N MET A 322 38.41 -27.58 -39.27
CA MET A 322 39.39 -28.57 -38.82
C MET A 322 40.19 -29.14 -40.01
N PRO A 323 41.53 -29.17 -39.97
CA PRO A 323 42.31 -29.98 -40.89
C PRO A 323 42.29 -31.44 -40.43
N GLY A 324 42.05 -32.36 -41.36
CA GLY A 324 42.15 -33.79 -41.08
C GLY A 324 43.56 -34.25 -40.68
N ASN A 325 43.54 -35.28 -39.84
CA ASN A 325 44.61 -36.15 -39.31
C ASN A 325 45.39 -35.61 -38.08
N TYR A 326 44.69 -35.76 -36.95
CA TYR A 326 45.04 -35.55 -35.54
C TYR A 326 46.33 -36.24 -35.04
N GLN A 327 47.02 -35.65 -34.04
CA GLN A 327 47.40 -36.24 -32.73
C GLN A 327 48.35 -35.34 -31.87
N SER A 328 48.24 -35.47 -30.54
CA SER A 328 48.77 -34.70 -29.36
C SER A 328 48.84 -35.65 -28.14
N THR A 329 49.65 -35.54 -27.07
CA THR A 329 50.97 -34.91 -26.96
C THR A 329 51.50 -34.54 -25.54
N PHE A 330 51.09 -35.23 -24.48
CA PHE A 330 51.14 -34.62 -23.14
C PHE A 330 51.99 -35.30 -22.05
N ASP A 331 52.37 -36.58 -22.15
CA ASP A 331 52.64 -37.36 -20.92
C ASP A 331 54.09 -37.60 -20.55
N GLU A 332 55.07 -37.29 -21.40
CA GLU A 332 56.47 -37.56 -21.01
C GLU A 332 57.13 -36.45 -20.19
N LYS A 333 56.40 -35.36 -19.94
CA LYS A 333 57.00 -34.16 -19.36
C LYS A 333 56.14 -33.53 -18.28
N THR A 334 55.14 -34.22 -17.74
CA THR A 334 54.33 -33.69 -16.63
C THR A 334 54.38 -34.57 -15.38
N TYR A 335 54.33 -33.94 -14.21
CA TYR A 335 54.30 -34.58 -12.88
C TYR A 335 53.35 -33.79 -11.98
N PHE A 336 52.41 -34.45 -11.31
CA PHE A 336 51.50 -33.85 -10.35
C PHE A 336 51.98 -34.17 -8.93
N ASP A 337 52.13 -33.15 -8.08
CA ASP A 337 52.73 -33.30 -6.75
C ASP A 337 51.69 -33.41 -5.62
N GLY A 338 50.41 -33.50 -5.95
CA GLY A 338 49.30 -33.49 -5.01
C GLY A 338 48.63 -32.13 -4.84
N THR A 339 49.16 -31.06 -5.46
CA THR A 339 48.51 -29.73 -5.48
C THR A 339 48.59 -29.04 -6.84
N ASN A 340 49.66 -29.23 -7.64
CA ASN A 340 49.78 -28.64 -8.98
C ASN A 340 50.42 -29.62 -9.99
N PHE A 341 50.17 -29.42 -11.29
CA PHE A 341 50.88 -30.12 -12.38
C PHE A 341 52.15 -29.35 -12.79
N PHE A 342 53.26 -30.07 -13.01
CA PHE A 342 54.59 -29.52 -13.32
C PHE A 342 55.17 -30.09 -14.60
N PHE A 343 55.83 -29.26 -15.41
CA PHE A 343 56.63 -29.70 -16.56
C PHE A 343 58.06 -30.09 -16.15
N THR A 344 58.52 -31.31 -16.44
CA THR A 344 59.79 -31.91 -15.96
C THR A 344 60.88 -32.06 -17.05
N GLY A 345 60.68 -31.49 -18.23
CA GLY A 345 61.62 -31.62 -19.35
C GLY A 345 63.04 -31.08 -19.07
N SER A 346 64.07 -31.83 -19.46
CA SER A 346 65.48 -31.57 -19.13
C SER A 346 66.01 -30.18 -19.53
N GLN A 347 65.51 -29.59 -20.62
CA GLN A 347 65.84 -28.21 -21.02
C GLN A 347 65.24 -27.16 -20.08
N ALA A 348 63.99 -27.32 -19.63
CA ALA A 348 63.34 -26.40 -18.69
C ALA A 348 64.04 -26.45 -17.33
N VAL A 349 64.39 -27.66 -16.85
CA VAL A 349 65.15 -27.85 -15.61
C VAL A 349 66.57 -27.26 -15.73
N SER A 350 67.22 -27.31 -16.90
CA SER A 350 68.55 -26.70 -17.10
C SER A 350 68.54 -25.16 -17.10
N ILE A 351 67.41 -24.55 -17.49
CA ILE A 351 67.25 -23.09 -17.58
C ILE A 351 66.79 -22.52 -16.25
N TYR A 352 65.87 -23.22 -15.56
CA TYR A 352 65.21 -22.73 -14.35
C TYR A 352 65.66 -23.46 -13.07
N GLY A 353 66.55 -24.45 -13.17
CA GLY A 353 67.14 -25.15 -12.03
C GLY A 353 66.23 -26.16 -11.32
N SER A 354 64.97 -26.30 -11.73
CA SER A 354 63.95 -27.20 -11.13
C SER A 354 62.78 -27.46 -12.09
N PRO A 355 61.91 -28.48 -11.83
CA PRO A 355 60.64 -28.67 -12.54
C PRO A 355 59.75 -27.41 -12.51
N VAL A 356 59.04 -27.12 -13.60
CA VAL A 356 58.33 -25.84 -13.79
C VAL A 356 56.81 -26.03 -13.66
N PRO A 357 56.11 -25.37 -12.72
CA PRO A 357 54.66 -25.52 -12.57
C PRO A 357 53.91 -25.02 -13.81
N LEU A 358 52.86 -25.72 -14.23
CA LEU A 358 51.98 -25.28 -15.30
C LEU A 358 51.12 -24.11 -14.79
N THR A 359 51.28 -22.93 -15.39
CA THR A 359 50.60 -21.69 -15.00
C THR A 359 50.19 -20.89 -16.24
N TYR A 360 49.34 -19.88 -16.08
CA TYR A 360 48.99 -18.96 -17.18
C TYR A 360 50.21 -18.19 -17.76
N GLY A 361 51.34 -18.10 -17.03
CA GLY A 361 52.51 -17.33 -17.46
C GLY A 361 53.46 -18.05 -18.42
N ASN A 362 53.36 -19.38 -18.55
CA ASN A 362 54.29 -20.22 -19.30
C ASN A 362 53.62 -21.03 -20.43
N ILE A 363 52.56 -20.49 -21.03
CA ILE A 363 51.81 -21.02 -22.21
C ILE A 363 52.62 -20.97 -23.54
N SER A 364 53.94 -21.18 -23.47
CA SER A 364 54.83 -21.25 -24.63
C SER A 364 55.74 -22.46 -24.55
N HIS A 365 55.52 -23.44 -25.42
CA HIS A 365 56.60 -24.36 -25.77
C HIS A 365 57.56 -23.64 -26.74
N LEU A 366 58.82 -23.50 -26.34
CA LEU A 366 59.93 -22.96 -27.15
C LEU A 366 61.02 -24.04 -27.30
N GLY A 367 61.25 -24.47 -28.55
CA GLY A 367 62.53 -25.03 -29.03
C GLY A 367 62.51 -26.48 -29.56
N ASN A 368 63.40 -26.88 -30.48
CA ASN A 368 63.50 -26.67 -31.94
C ASN A 368 64.39 -27.82 -32.53
N ASN A 369 64.22 -28.12 -33.82
CA ASN A 369 65.17 -28.76 -34.78
C ASN A 369 65.42 -30.31 -34.77
N SER A 370 64.67 -31.02 -35.66
CA SER A 370 64.95 -32.17 -36.58
C SER A 370 66.17 -33.13 -36.41
N PRO A 371 66.18 -34.43 -36.88
CA PRO A 371 65.22 -35.10 -37.80
C PRO A 371 64.81 -36.59 -37.58
N ARG A 372 63.64 -36.95 -38.17
CA ARG A 372 63.10 -38.25 -38.70
C ARG A 372 62.01 -39.02 -37.90
N PRO A 373 60.79 -39.18 -38.47
CA PRO A 373 59.71 -40.05 -37.97
C PRO A 373 59.90 -41.54 -38.29
N GLY A 374 59.45 -42.43 -37.39
CA GLY A 374 59.20 -43.86 -37.67
C GLY A 374 60.02 -44.92 -36.92
N SER A 375 60.52 -44.66 -35.69
CA SER A 375 61.36 -45.64 -34.98
C SER A 375 60.88 -46.09 -33.60
N ASP A 376 59.85 -45.50 -32.97
CA ASP A 376 59.38 -45.96 -31.65
C ASP A 376 57.92 -45.54 -31.34
N LEU A 377 57.00 -46.51 -31.26
CA LEU A 377 55.57 -46.25 -30.97
C LEU A 377 55.30 -45.78 -29.54
N ILE A 378 56.20 -46.02 -28.59
CA ILE A 378 56.08 -45.51 -27.21
C ILE A 378 56.41 -44.00 -27.16
N SER A 379 57.24 -43.51 -28.08
CA SER A 379 57.47 -42.07 -28.27
C SER A 379 56.34 -41.39 -29.06
N ASP A 380 55.57 -42.11 -29.87
CA ASP A 380 54.53 -41.50 -30.72
C ASP A 380 53.16 -41.37 -30.01
N LEU A 381 52.89 -42.15 -28.96
CA LEU A 381 51.81 -41.88 -28.00
C LEU A 381 52.02 -40.48 -27.35
N MET A 382 53.30 -40.15 -27.18
CA MET A 382 54.03 -39.02 -26.57
C MET A 382 54.33 -37.68 -27.29
N ASN A 383 54.29 -37.50 -28.63
CA ASN A 383 54.74 -36.24 -29.32
C ASN A 383 53.81 -35.42 -30.31
N GLY A 384 53.40 -34.20 -29.90
CA GLY A 384 52.65 -33.14 -30.57
C GLY A 384 53.48 -31.88 -30.42
N VAL A 385 53.80 -31.11 -31.46
CA VAL A 385 52.97 -30.71 -32.60
C VAL A 385 53.86 -30.27 -33.79
N VAL A 386 53.28 -30.28 -34.99
CA VAL A 386 53.75 -29.77 -36.30
C VAL A 386 53.84 -28.22 -36.35
N TYR A 387 54.88 -27.69 -37.03
CA TYR A 387 54.94 -26.29 -37.49
C TYR A 387 54.61 -26.17 -39.00
N TYR A 388 53.80 -25.18 -39.38
CA TYR A 388 53.59 -24.76 -40.78
C TYR A 388 53.85 -23.25 -40.88
N TYR A 389 54.88 -22.86 -41.65
CA TYR A 389 55.28 -21.48 -41.94
C TYR A 389 55.52 -20.54 -40.74
N GLY A 390 56.15 -21.04 -39.67
CA GLY A 390 56.73 -20.17 -38.63
C GLY A 390 55.73 -19.48 -37.69
N GLN A 391 54.49 -19.95 -37.63
CA GLN A 391 53.47 -19.45 -36.68
C GLN A 391 53.21 -20.47 -35.55
N LYS A 392 52.91 -19.94 -34.35
CA LYS A 392 52.65 -20.67 -33.08
C LYS A 392 51.14 -20.82 -32.85
N TYR A 393 50.69 -21.97 -32.36
CA TYR A 393 49.28 -22.24 -32.01
C TYR A 393 49.04 -22.20 -30.48
N TYR A 394 47.79 -22.01 -30.05
CA TYR A 394 47.33 -21.85 -28.65
C TYR A 394 46.21 -22.84 -28.30
N ILE A 395 46.05 -23.17 -27.01
CA ILE A 395 44.85 -23.84 -26.46
C ILE A 395 43.63 -22.93 -26.65
N SER A 396 42.48 -23.51 -26.99
CA SER A 396 41.31 -22.72 -27.34
C SER A 396 40.57 -22.23 -26.08
N PRO A 397 39.96 -21.02 -26.10
CA PRO A 397 39.07 -20.56 -25.04
C PRO A 397 37.86 -21.46 -24.79
N LEU A 398 37.51 -22.34 -25.74
CA LEU A 398 36.43 -23.32 -25.63
C LEU A 398 36.77 -24.43 -24.62
N ASP A 399 38.03 -24.85 -24.56
CA ASP A 399 38.49 -25.90 -23.66
C ASP A 399 38.50 -25.42 -22.19
N VAL A 400 38.73 -24.12 -21.99
CA VAL A 400 38.68 -23.43 -20.68
C VAL A 400 37.24 -23.22 -20.19
N ALA A 401 36.27 -23.06 -21.10
CA ALA A 401 34.85 -22.98 -20.75
C ALA A 401 34.29 -24.35 -20.33
N ILE A 402 34.68 -25.42 -21.02
CA ILE A 402 34.29 -26.79 -20.65
C ILE A 402 34.91 -27.21 -19.30
N LEU A 403 36.13 -26.76 -18.97
CA LEU A 403 36.77 -26.95 -17.65
C LEU A 403 36.05 -26.25 -16.51
N ALA A 404 35.59 -25.02 -16.76
CA ALA A 404 34.85 -24.25 -15.77
C ALA A 404 33.43 -24.80 -15.57
N ASP A 405 32.76 -25.21 -16.65
CA ASP A 405 31.41 -25.81 -16.62
C ASP A 405 31.40 -27.21 -16.00
N THR A 406 32.54 -27.91 -15.97
CA THR A 406 32.69 -29.22 -15.32
C THR A 406 33.19 -29.13 -13.89
N GLY A 407 33.47 -27.93 -13.33
CA GLY A 407 33.78 -27.72 -11.90
C GLY A 407 35.26 -27.75 -11.49
N VAL A 408 36.20 -27.83 -12.44
CA VAL A 408 37.64 -27.98 -12.14
C VAL A 408 38.33 -26.63 -11.89
N PRO A 409 38.98 -26.41 -10.73
CA PRO A 409 39.61 -25.13 -10.41
C PRO A 409 40.94 -24.90 -11.17
N VAL A 410 41.14 -23.69 -11.71
CA VAL A 410 42.33 -23.28 -12.47
C VAL A 410 42.97 -22.02 -11.85
N THR A 411 44.29 -22.02 -11.55
CA THR A 411 45.00 -20.91 -10.87
C THR A 411 46.09 -20.20 -11.69
N PHE A 412 46.26 -18.89 -11.48
CA PHE A 412 47.04 -17.95 -12.31
C PHE A 412 48.35 -17.48 -11.62
N ASN A 413 49.49 -17.37 -12.33
CA ASN A 413 50.72 -16.75 -11.78
C ASN A 413 50.93 -15.35 -12.36
N LEU A 414 50.88 -14.34 -11.49
CA LEU A 414 50.97 -12.91 -11.82
C LEU A 414 52.34 -12.33 -11.36
N PRO A 415 52.84 -11.23 -11.94
CA PRO A 415 54.03 -10.51 -11.46
C PRO A 415 54.03 -10.30 -9.94
N VAL A 416 55.22 -10.21 -9.31
CA VAL A 416 55.34 -9.96 -7.85
C VAL A 416 54.49 -8.75 -7.51
N SER A 417 53.34 -9.01 -6.93
CA SER A 417 52.35 -8.01 -6.62
C SER A 417 52.24 -7.95 -5.11
N VAL A 418 52.24 -6.73 -4.59
CA VAL A 418 51.97 -6.53 -3.17
C VAL A 418 50.54 -6.06 -3.08
N THR A 419 49.74 -6.78 -2.29
CA THR A 419 48.42 -6.33 -1.87
C THR A 419 48.50 -5.89 -0.43
N LEU A 420 47.53 -5.12 -0.01
CA LEU A 420 47.44 -4.59 1.34
C LEU A 420 46.06 -4.89 1.90
N ALA A 421 46.04 -5.52 3.06
CA ALA A 421 44.82 -5.76 3.82
C ALA A 421 45.03 -5.25 5.25
N VAL A 422 43.95 -5.03 5.97
CA VAL A 422 43.97 -4.70 7.39
C VAL A 422 43.05 -5.69 8.11
N SER A 423 43.52 -6.21 9.24
CA SER A 423 42.72 -7.07 10.11
C SER A 423 43.05 -6.77 11.58
N PRO A 424 42.06 -6.63 12.46
CA PRO A 424 40.63 -6.48 12.11
C PRO A 424 40.40 -5.24 11.23
N SER A 425 39.30 -5.22 10.46
CA SER A 425 38.97 -4.07 9.60
C SER A 425 38.52 -2.84 10.40
N SER A 426 38.17 -3.04 11.66
CA SER A 426 37.82 -1.99 12.60
C SER A 426 38.24 -2.35 14.03
N VAL A 427 38.58 -1.33 14.82
CA VAL A 427 38.85 -1.44 16.26
C VAL A 427 38.17 -0.29 16.98
N THR A 428 37.84 -0.46 18.25
CA THR A 428 37.35 0.64 19.08
C THR A 428 38.51 1.53 19.51
N GLU A 429 38.24 2.82 19.66
CA GLU A 429 39.20 3.83 20.08
C GLU A 429 39.83 3.51 21.45
N ASP A 430 39.03 3.14 22.45
CA ASP A 430 39.51 2.72 23.78
C ASP A 430 39.82 1.21 23.87
N GLY A 431 39.82 0.51 22.74
CA GLY A 431 40.06 -0.92 22.67
C GLY A 431 41.51 -1.30 22.95
N THR A 432 41.73 -2.55 23.41
CA THR A 432 43.09 -3.11 23.52
C THR A 432 43.59 -3.74 22.21
N THR A 433 42.79 -3.67 21.14
CA THR A 433 43.05 -4.34 19.85
C THR A 433 43.47 -3.29 18.83
N ASN A 434 44.55 -3.57 18.11
CA ASN A 434 45.15 -2.63 17.16
C ASN A 434 44.78 -2.99 15.73
N LEU A 435 44.76 -2.01 14.82
CA LEU A 435 44.65 -2.27 13.39
C LEU A 435 45.98 -2.81 12.87
N ILE A 436 45.99 -4.03 12.34
CA ILE A 436 47.20 -4.64 11.77
C ILE A 436 47.10 -4.61 10.25
N TYR A 437 47.83 -3.68 9.64
CA TYR A 437 47.97 -3.59 8.19
C TYR A 437 48.97 -4.62 7.72
N THR A 438 48.49 -5.67 7.06
CA THR A 438 49.28 -6.77 6.53
C THR A 438 49.50 -6.56 5.05
N PHE A 439 50.75 -6.28 4.72
CA PHE A 439 51.23 -6.26 3.35
C PHE A 439 51.48 -7.70 2.94
N THR A 440 50.83 -8.15 1.88
CA THR A 440 50.96 -9.52 1.38
C THR A 440 51.67 -9.47 0.04
N ARG A 441 52.80 -10.16 -0.03
CA ARG A 441 53.61 -10.30 -1.23
C ARG A 441 53.20 -11.58 -1.94
N ASN A 442 52.55 -11.44 -3.09
CA ASN A 442 52.22 -12.54 -3.99
C ASN A 442 53.32 -12.68 -5.04
N GLY A 443 53.93 -13.85 -5.14
CA GLY A 443 55.08 -14.13 -6.01
C GLY A 443 56.32 -14.55 -5.21
N VAL A 444 57.50 -14.46 -5.81
CA VAL A 444 58.76 -14.95 -5.19
C VAL A 444 59.08 -14.21 -3.89
N THR A 445 59.41 -14.92 -2.80
CA THR A 445 59.69 -14.35 -1.44
C THR A 445 61.16 -14.41 -1.02
N THR A 446 62.04 -14.92 -1.87
CA THR A 446 63.42 -15.31 -1.51
C THR A 446 64.31 -14.16 -1.00
N ASN A 447 64.21 -12.98 -1.61
CA ASN A 447 64.95 -11.77 -1.20
C ASN A 447 64.09 -10.84 -0.36
N PRO A 448 64.65 -10.10 0.60
CA PRO A 448 63.90 -9.07 1.30
C PRO A 448 63.38 -8.01 0.32
N LEU A 449 62.25 -7.41 0.63
CA LEU A 449 61.58 -6.41 -0.22
C LEU A 449 61.11 -5.25 0.65
N THR A 450 61.52 -4.03 0.32
CA THR A 450 61.00 -2.83 0.96
C THR A 450 59.88 -2.26 0.11
N VAL A 451 58.73 -2.04 0.73
CA VAL A 451 57.52 -1.52 0.10
C VAL A 451 57.20 -0.15 0.69
N ASN A 452 56.86 0.79 -0.18
CA ASN A 452 56.45 2.13 0.19
C ASN A 452 54.93 2.19 0.31
N TYR A 453 54.44 3.00 1.24
CA TYR A 453 53.02 3.32 1.34
C TYR A 453 52.81 4.80 1.62
N THR A 454 51.58 5.28 1.50
CA THR A 454 51.15 6.60 1.95
C THR A 454 50.08 6.44 3.01
N LEU A 455 50.02 7.39 3.95
CA LEU A 455 48.91 7.51 4.89
C LEU A 455 47.85 8.46 4.32
N GLY A 456 46.60 8.13 4.55
CA GLY A 456 45.42 8.96 4.35
C GLY A 456 44.31 8.52 5.29
N GLY A 457 43.07 8.88 4.98
CA GLY A 457 41.92 8.67 5.85
C GLY A 457 41.57 9.93 6.63
N THR A 458 40.59 9.81 7.53
CA THR A 458 40.10 10.92 8.36
C THR A 458 40.85 11.05 9.68
N ALA A 459 41.36 9.93 10.21
CA ALA A 459 42.16 9.91 11.42
C ALA A 459 43.56 10.49 11.17
N THR A 460 44.05 11.26 12.13
CA THR A 460 45.31 12.00 12.10
C THR A 460 46.37 11.38 13.02
N LEU A 461 47.56 11.15 12.47
CA LEU A 461 48.67 10.51 13.19
C LEU A 461 49.15 11.39 14.37
N ASN A 462 49.22 10.78 15.55
CA ASN A 462 49.52 11.36 16.87
C ASN A 462 48.41 12.21 17.51
N ASN A 463 47.23 12.32 16.90
CA ASN A 463 46.01 12.70 17.62
C ASN A 463 45.22 11.43 17.87
N ASP A 464 44.72 10.81 16.80
CA ASP A 464 43.71 9.74 16.85
C ASP A 464 44.35 8.33 16.85
N TYR A 465 45.61 8.22 16.41
CA TYR A 465 46.38 6.97 16.48
C TYR A 465 47.90 7.16 16.47
N THR A 466 48.63 6.14 16.90
CA THR A 466 50.08 5.97 16.67
C THR A 466 50.35 4.74 15.78
N ARG A 467 51.58 4.57 15.27
CA ARG A 467 51.93 3.39 14.46
C ARG A 467 53.35 2.87 14.73
N THR A 468 53.61 1.63 14.34
CA THR A 468 54.97 1.05 14.34
C THR A 468 55.85 1.69 13.26
N GLY A 469 57.02 2.19 13.67
CA GLY A 469 58.03 2.79 12.79
C GLY A 469 57.79 4.27 12.48
N THR A 470 58.83 4.97 12.03
CA THR A 470 58.83 6.43 11.82
C THR A 470 58.83 6.84 10.34
N THR A 471 58.90 5.88 9.41
CA THR A 471 58.91 6.11 7.95
C THR A 471 57.72 5.43 7.28
N ASN A 472 57.23 5.97 6.15
CA ASN A 472 56.12 5.37 5.38
C ASN A 472 56.60 4.18 4.52
N THR A 473 57.31 3.24 5.14
CA THR A 473 57.89 2.07 4.48
C THR A 473 57.73 0.85 5.37
N VAL A 474 57.55 -0.33 4.77
CA VAL A 474 57.55 -1.61 5.45
C VAL A 474 58.49 -2.58 4.73
N THR A 475 59.20 -3.44 5.46
CA THR A 475 60.17 -4.36 4.89
C THR A 475 59.75 -5.80 5.14
N PHE A 476 59.59 -6.56 4.06
CA PHE A 476 59.50 -8.01 4.07
C PHE A 476 60.90 -8.56 4.35
N ALA A 477 61.04 -9.36 5.40
CA ALA A 477 62.24 -10.15 5.62
C ALA A 477 62.42 -11.18 4.48
N ALA A 478 63.67 -11.61 4.24
CA ALA A 478 63.94 -12.69 3.29
C ALA A 478 63.14 -13.94 3.68
N GLY A 479 62.43 -14.55 2.71
CA GLY A 479 61.56 -15.69 2.94
C GLY A 479 60.18 -15.35 3.51
N SER A 480 59.90 -14.09 3.85
CA SER A 480 58.59 -13.66 4.34
C SER A 480 57.65 -13.28 3.19
N SER A 481 56.45 -13.85 3.19
CA SER A 481 55.34 -13.45 2.32
C SER A 481 54.52 -12.30 2.89
N THR A 482 54.72 -11.93 4.16
CA THR A 482 54.01 -10.85 4.82
C THR A 482 54.94 -9.87 5.54
N ALA A 483 54.48 -8.64 5.70
CA ALA A 483 55.06 -7.66 6.61
C ALA A 483 53.93 -6.79 7.17
N THR A 484 54.07 -6.29 8.40
CA THR A 484 52.97 -5.59 9.07
C THR A 484 53.34 -4.17 9.49
N VAL A 485 52.34 -3.29 9.47
CA VAL A 485 52.33 -2.01 10.18
C VAL A 485 51.20 -2.07 11.19
N THR A 486 51.51 -1.92 12.46
CA THR A 486 50.48 -1.84 13.51
C THR A 486 50.11 -0.38 13.72
N VAL A 487 48.81 -0.11 13.73
CA VAL A 487 48.18 1.19 14.02
C VAL A 487 47.41 1.02 15.33
N ASP A 488 47.75 1.85 16.31
CA ASP A 488 47.27 1.80 17.69
C ASP A 488 46.42 3.06 17.96
N PRO A 489 45.09 2.94 18.09
CA PRO A 489 44.23 4.09 18.38
C PRO A 489 44.64 4.82 19.66
N THR A 490 44.40 6.12 19.72
CA THR A 490 44.58 6.92 20.94
C THR A 490 43.24 7.03 21.64
N ALA A 491 43.10 6.42 22.82
CA ALA A 491 41.90 6.51 23.65
C ALA A 491 41.60 7.94 24.12
N ASP A 492 40.37 8.44 23.92
CA ASP A 492 39.87 9.66 24.54
C ASP A 492 38.37 9.63 24.93
N THR A 493 37.68 10.78 25.01
CA THR A 493 36.26 10.90 25.43
C THR A 493 35.45 11.86 24.54
N THR A 494 36.04 12.24 23.42
CA THR A 494 35.51 13.22 22.48
C THR A 494 34.72 12.49 21.41
N VAL A 495 33.40 12.68 21.42
CA VAL A 495 32.59 12.04 20.39
C VAL A 495 32.97 12.54 19.02
N GLU A 496 33.42 11.59 18.24
CA GLU A 496 33.78 11.75 16.85
C GLU A 496 33.06 10.74 15.97
N SER A 497 33.08 10.99 14.67
CA SER A 497 32.62 9.99 13.72
C SER A 497 33.63 8.85 13.69
N ASN A 498 33.20 7.63 13.39
CA ASN A 498 34.14 6.55 13.04
C ASN A 498 35.16 7.06 12.01
N GLU A 499 36.42 7.01 12.39
CA GLU A 499 37.49 7.55 11.59
C GLU A 499 38.18 6.45 10.79
N THR A 500 38.82 6.84 9.70
CA THR A 500 39.53 5.90 8.84
C THR A 500 41.02 6.17 8.87
N VAL A 501 41.80 5.11 8.97
CA VAL A 501 43.22 5.10 8.65
C VAL A 501 43.37 4.36 7.32
N ILE A 502 43.84 5.05 6.29
CA ILE A 502 44.03 4.44 4.97
C ILE A 502 45.52 4.34 4.72
N LEU A 503 46.02 3.10 4.58
CA LEU A 503 47.34 2.89 4.00
C LEU A 503 47.13 2.55 2.53
N THR A 504 47.80 3.27 1.65
CA THR A 504 47.81 3.01 0.20
C THR A 504 49.22 2.65 -0.24
N LEU A 505 49.36 1.51 -0.90
CA LEU A 505 50.60 1.08 -1.53
C LEU A 505 51.05 2.11 -2.57
N ALA A 506 52.28 2.59 -2.41
CA ALA A 506 52.92 3.44 -3.39
C ALA A 506 53.76 2.60 -4.36
N THR A 507 54.02 3.14 -5.56
CA THR A 507 54.93 2.50 -6.51
C THR A 507 56.35 2.44 -5.94
N GLY A 508 57.06 1.38 -6.28
CA GLY A 508 58.41 1.13 -5.79
C GLY A 508 59.19 0.22 -6.74
N THR A 509 60.41 -0.14 -6.34
CA THR A 509 61.27 -1.03 -7.13
C THR A 509 61.07 -2.48 -6.69
N GLY A 510 60.94 -3.40 -7.66
CA GLY A 510 60.89 -4.85 -7.38
C GLY A 510 59.51 -5.44 -7.09
N TYR A 511 58.43 -4.67 -7.20
CA TYR A 511 57.04 -5.13 -7.11
C TYR A 511 56.11 -4.29 -7.99
N THR A 512 54.97 -4.86 -8.37
CA THR A 512 53.82 -4.11 -8.85
C THR A 512 52.82 -3.91 -7.72
N VAL A 513 52.07 -2.82 -7.78
CA VAL A 513 50.98 -2.56 -6.84
C VAL A 513 49.81 -3.47 -7.24
N GLY A 514 49.47 -4.44 -6.39
CA GLY A 514 48.35 -5.36 -6.58
C GLY A 514 47.04 -4.77 -6.10
N THR A 515 45.92 -5.43 -6.39
CA THR A 515 44.58 -5.06 -5.90
C THR A 515 44.13 -6.04 -4.83
N PRO A 516 43.68 -5.59 -3.64
CA PRO A 516 43.54 -4.20 -3.21
C PRO A 516 44.91 -3.53 -2.96
N ASN A 517 45.03 -2.29 -3.43
CA ASN A 517 46.24 -1.48 -3.24
C ASN A 517 46.16 -0.55 -2.04
N ALA A 518 45.01 -0.45 -1.41
CA ALA A 518 44.79 0.30 -0.20
C ALA A 518 44.01 -0.58 0.76
N ALA A 519 44.33 -0.46 2.03
CA ALA A 519 43.49 -0.96 3.09
C ALA A 519 43.00 0.22 3.92
N THR A 520 41.72 0.20 4.22
CA THR A 520 41.08 1.13 5.12
C THR A 520 40.77 0.38 6.40
N GLY A 521 41.41 0.79 7.48
CA GLY A 521 41.05 0.37 8.83
C GLY A 521 40.21 1.47 9.46
N THR A 522 39.19 1.09 10.20
CA THR A 522 38.30 2.04 10.88
C THR A 522 38.59 2.05 12.37
N ILE A 523 38.78 3.24 12.93
CA ILE A 523 38.73 3.46 14.37
C ILE A 523 37.28 3.81 14.66
N THR A 524 36.56 2.92 15.31
CA THR A 524 35.16 3.14 15.66
C THR A 524 35.09 3.89 16.96
N ASN A 525 34.42 5.04 16.92
CA ASN A 525 34.07 5.81 18.11
C ASN A 525 33.25 4.90 19.04
N ASP A 526 33.78 4.59 20.20
CA ASP A 526 33.07 3.89 21.27
C ASP A 526 32.52 4.84 22.33
N ASP A 527 32.64 6.15 22.12
CA ASP A 527 31.96 7.10 22.96
C ASP A 527 30.44 7.02 22.88
N THR A 528 29.83 7.14 24.06
CA THR A 528 28.39 7.05 24.22
C THR A 528 27.72 8.38 23.92
N THR A 529 26.81 8.41 22.94
CA THR A 529 25.98 9.58 22.60
C THR A 529 24.51 9.27 22.82
N VAL A 530 23.72 10.25 23.27
CA VAL A 530 22.27 10.10 23.43
C VAL A 530 21.54 11.13 22.59
N THR A 531 20.55 10.70 21.83
CA THR A 531 19.59 11.53 21.09
C THR A 531 18.18 11.32 21.62
N LEU A 532 17.26 12.21 21.24
CA LEU A 532 15.89 12.20 21.73
C LEU A 532 14.90 12.46 20.59
N ALA A 533 13.89 11.61 20.48
CA ALA A 533 12.79 11.75 19.55
C ALA A 533 11.45 11.52 20.26
N VAL A 534 10.34 11.95 19.65
CA VAL A 534 8.99 11.67 20.12
C VAL A 534 8.17 11.09 18.98
N SER A 535 7.40 10.04 19.26
CA SER A 535 6.42 9.48 18.33
C SER A 535 5.20 8.96 19.10
N PRO A 536 3.97 9.27 18.65
CA PRO A 536 3.64 10.21 17.57
C PRO A 536 4.04 11.66 17.92
N ALA A 537 4.15 12.54 16.93
CA ALA A 537 4.52 13.96 17.16
C ALA A 537 3.38 14.79 17.77
N SER A 538 2.15 14.30 17.69
CA SER A 538 0.97 14.92 18.27
C SER A 538 -0.06 13.86 18.69
N VAL A 539 -0.78 14.13 19.78
CA VAL A 539 -1.91 13.33 20.28
C VAL A 539 -3.05 14.25 20.67
N THR A 540 -4.28 13.75 20.66
CA THR A 540 -5.43 14.47 21.23
C THR A 540 -5.44 14.35 22.74
N GLU A 541 -5.96 15.37 23.42
CA GLU A 541 -6.07 15.45 24.88
C GLU A 541 -6.94 14.32 25.46
N ASP A 542 -8.12 14.06 24.88
CA ASP A 542 -9.00 12.95 25.29
C ASP A 542 -8.68 11.62 24.57
N GLY A 543 -7.56 11.58 23.85
CA GLY A 543 -7.13 10.41 23.08
C GLY A 543 -6.63 9.26 23.96
N THR A 544 -6.69 8.04 23.43
CA THR A 544 -6.06 6.87 24.08
C THR A 544 -4.57 6.70 23.75
N THR A 545 -3.99 7.64 22.99
CA THR A 545 -2.61 7.54 22.48
C THR A 545 -1.73 8.54 23.21
N ASN A 546 -0.56 8.09 23.68
CA ASN A 546 0.34 8.89 24.50
C ASN A 546 1.52 9.38 23.65
N LEU A 547 2.12 10.51 24.04
CA LEU A 547 3.40 10.94 23.47
C LEU A 547 4.50 10.08 24.07
N VAL A 548 5.22 9.32 23.24
CA VAL A 548 6.34 8.48 23.71
C VAL A 548 7.66 9.11 23.29
N TYR A 549 8.37 9.66 24.27
CA TYR A 549 9.70 10.20 24.10
C TYR A 549 10.71 9.06 24.20
N THR A 550 11.37 8.77 23.09
CA THR A 550 12.38 7.72 23.00
C THR A 550 13.76 8.35 23.01
N PHE A 551 14.52 8.03 24.05
CA PHE A 551 15.92 8.34 24.17
C PHE A 551 16.69 7.21 23.50
N THR A 552 17.57 7.55 22.57
CA THR A 552 18.36 6.57 21.83
C THR A 552 19.83 6.77 22.18
N ARG A 553 20.45 5.71 22.70
CA ARG A 553 21.88 5.66 23.02
C ARG A 553 22.62 4.95 21.88
N THR A 554 23.66 5.59 21.36
CA THR A 554 24.62 5.03 20.40
C THR A 554 26.00 4.92 21.06
N GLY A 555 26.85 3.98 20.62
CA GLY A 555 28.11 3.66 21.29
C GLY A 555 27.95 2.51 22.29
N VAL A 556 28.55 2.62 23.48
CA VAL A 556 28.59 1.54 24.48
C VAL A 556 27.23 1.34 25.17
N THR A 557 26.67 0.13 25.06
CA THR A 557 25.40 -0.25 25.70
C THR A 557 25.54 -1.21 26.89
N THR A 558 26.72 -1.75 27.14
CA THR A 558 26.97 -2.86 28.08
C THR A 558 26.53 -2.56 29.51
N ASN A 559 26.81 -1.36 30.01
CA ASN A 559 26.40 -0.91 31.34
C ASN A 559 25.09 -0.12 31.28
N SER A 560 24.35 -0.11 32.39
CA SER A 560 23.21 0.79 32.56
C SER A 560 23.69 2.25 32.51
N LEU A 561 22.92 3.12 31.85
CA LEU A 561 23.21 4.56 31.77
C LEU A 561 22.01 5.36 32.26
N THR A 562 22.24 6.30 33.18
CA THR A 562 21.20 7.28 33.56
C THR A 562 21.43 8.58 32.83
N VAL A 563 20.41 9.03 32.10
CA VAL A 563 20.42 10.25 31.28
C VAL A 563 19.50 11.27 31.91
N ASN A 564 19.99 12.51 31.99
CA ASN A 564 19.25 13.65 32.49
C ASN A 564 18.55 14.39 31.34
N TYR A 565 17.36 14.92 31.60
CA TYR A 565 16.67 15.83 30.69
C TYR A 565 16.01 16.98 31.45
N THR A 566 15.52 17.98 30.73
CA THR A 566 14.66 19.04 31.25
C THR A 566 13.30 18.98 30.56
N LEU A 567 12.27 19.45 31.27
CA LEU A 567 10.93 19.67 30.70
C LEU A 567 10.74 21.15 30.40
N GLY A 568 10.11 21.44 29.26
CA GLY A 568 9.60 22.74 28.85
C GLY A 568 8.37 22.56 27.96
N GLY A 569 8.04 23.59 27.18
CA GLY A 569 6.81 23.64 26.39
C GLY A 569 5.77 24.55 27.04
N THR A 570 4.56 24.56 26.49
CA THR A 570 3.43 25.35 27.01
C THR A 570 2.56 24.56 27.98
N ALA A 571 2.52 23.23 27.86
CA ALA A 571 1.76 22.35 28.73
C ALA A 571 2.42 22.19 30.11
N THR A 572 1.60 22.11 31.15
CA THR A 572 1.92 22.06 32.58
C THR A 572 1.76 20.64 33.13
N LEU A 573 2.85 20.08 33.68
CA LEU A 573 2.85 18.76 34.32
C LEU A 573 1.87 18.70 35.52
N ASN A 574 1.00 17.68 35.52
CA ASN A 574 -0.11 17.42 36.44
C ASN A 574 -1.33 18.34 36.31
N THR A 575 -1.34 19.24 35.33
CA THR A 575 -2.58 19.89 34.86
C THR A 575 -2.95 19.24 33.53
N ASP A 576 -2.09 19.40 32.52
CA ASP A 576 -2.40 19.08 31.12
C ASP A 576 -1.88 17.69 30.72
N TYR A 577 -0.91 17.15 31.48
CA TYR A 577 -0.39 15.78 31.29
C TYR A 577 0.23 15.18 32.56
N THR A 578 0.31 13.85 32.59
CA THR A 578 1.15 13.08 33.51
C THR A 578 2.29 12.39 32.78
N ARG A 579 3.25 11.83 33.52
CA ARG A 579 4.52 11.32 33.00
C ARG A 579 4.93 10.02 33.70
N THR A 580 5.60 9.12 32.98
CA THR A 580 6.30 7.99 33.61
C THR A 580 7.51 8.43 34.43
N GLY A 581 7.56 7.99 35.70
CA GLY A 581 8.61 8.35 36.65
C GLY A 581 8.39 9.71 37.34
N THR A 582 9.19 9.98 38.38
CA THR A 582 9.02 11.17 39.24
C THR A 582 10.22 12.13 39.19
N THR A 583 11.24 11.81 38.40
CA THR A 583 12.47 12.59 38.25
C THR A 583 12.72 12.92 36.78
N ASN A 584 13.43 14.01 36.48
CA ASN A 584 13.81 14.36 35.11
C ASN A 584 15.02 13.55 34.62
N THR A 585 14.93 12.22 34.79
CA THR A 585 15.96 11.26 34.42
C THR A 585 15.32 10.05 33.76
N VAL A 586 16.02 9.44 32.82
CA VAL A 586 15.64 8.15 32.24
C VAL A 586 16.83 7.20 32.33
N THR A 587 16.58 5.92 32.58
CA THR A 587 17.65 4.93 32.73
C THR A 587 17.57 3.91 31.61
N PHE A 588 18.64 3.82 30.83
CA PHE A 588 18.91 2.69 29.95
C PHE A 588 19.31 1.50 30.81
N ALA A 589 18.59 0.39 30.67
CA ALA A 589 19.03 -0.88 31.24
C ALA A 589 20.35 -1.33 30.58
N ALA A 590 21.13 -2.15 31.29
CA ALA A 590 22.32 -2.78 30.72
C ALA A 590 21.93 -3.56 29.45
N GLY A 591 22.66 -3.33 28.36
CA GLY A 591 22.36 -3.88 27.03
C GLY A 591 21.29 -3.13 26.23
N SER A 592 20.56 -2.16 26.81
CA SER A 592 19.50 -1.43 26.09
C SER A 592 20.05 -0.23 25.32
N SER A 593 19.70 -0.10 24.04
CA SER A 593 19.98 1.08 23.21
C SER A 593 18.89 2.14 23.29
N THR A 594 17.75 1.84 23.91
CA THR A 594 16.63 2.78 24.08
C THR A 594 16.13 2.83 25.51
N ALA A 595 15.58 3.97 25.88
CA ALA A 595 14.78 4.15 27.09
C ALA A 595 13.68 5.18 26.81
N THR A 596 12.52 5.04 27.43
CA THR A 596 11.35 5.87 27.11
C THR A 596 10.83 6.66 28.30
N VAL A 597 10.30 7.85 28.01
CA VAL A 597 9.43 8.62 28.89
C VAL A 597 8.10 8.77 28.19
N THR A 598 7.03 8.29 28.80
CA THR A 598 5.67 8.41 28.27
C THR A 598 5.01 9.61 28.92
N ILE A 599 4.43 10.47 28.09
CA ILE A 599 3.62 11.62 28.46
C ILE A 599 2.17 11.28 28.11
N ASP A 600 1.34 11.26 29.13
CA ASP A 600 -0.08 10.89 29.08
C ASP A 600 -0.91 12.16 29.26
N PRO A 601 -1.56 12.70 28.21
CA PRO A 601 -2.44 13.86 28.34
C PRO A 601 -3.49 13.64 29.42
N THR A 602 -3.92 14.71 30.09
CA THR A 602 -4.99 14.65 31.09
C THR A 602 -6.29 15.06 30.42
N PRO A 603 -7.26 14.15 30.21
CA PRO A 603 -8.53 14.50 29.57
C PRO A 603 -9.33 15.50 30.40
N ASP A 604 -9.85 16.56 29.77
CA ASP A 604 -10.83 17.44 30.40
C ASP A 604 -11.93 17.96 29.44
N THR A 605 -12.48 19.16 29.67
CA THR A 605 -13.57 19.74 28.85
C THR A 605 -13.37 21.25 28.62
N ILE A 606 -12.20 21.77 28.96
CA ILE A 606 -11.84 23.18 28.89
C ILE A 606 -11.22 23.43 27.52
N VAL A 607 -11.92 24.21 26.70
CA VAL A 607 -11.36 24.66 25.42
C VAL A 607 -10.11 25.51 25.66
N GLU A 608 -8.98 25.00 25.22
CA GLU A 608 -7.67 25.63 25.26
C GLU A 608 -6.98 25.61 23.88
N SER A 609 -5.79 26.21 23.82
CA SER A 609 -4.97 26.16 22.61
C SER A 609 -4.14 24.88 22.60
N ASN A 610 -3.87 24.31 21.43
CA ASN A 610 -2.89 23.22 21.31
C ASN A 610 -1.60 23.55 22.06
N GLU A 611 -1.19 22.65 22.94
CA GLU A 611 -0.06 22.84 23.82
C GLU A 611 1.12 21.94 23.42
N THR A 612 2.31 22.31 23.89
CA THR A 612 3.53 21.56 23.60
C THR A 612 4.16 21.03 24.86
N VAL A 613 4.71 19.82 24.78
CA VAL A 613 5.63 19.25 25.76
C VAL A 613 6.99 19.13 25.10
N ILE A 614 8.01 19.74 25.69
CA ILE A 614 9.38 19.71 25.14
C ILE A 614 10.27 19.01 26.15
N LEU A 615 10.85 17.88 25.77
CA LEU A 615 11.95 17.27 26.51
C LEU A 615 13.26 17.70 25.84
N THR A 616 14.23 18.16 26.63
CA THR A 616 15.58 18.50 26.16
C THR A 616 16.62 17.73 26.96
N LEU A 617 17.52 17.02 26.29
CA LEU A 617 18.64 16.32 26.90
C LEU A 617 19.55 17.31 27.63
N ALA A 618 19.90 16.97 28.88
CA ALA A 618 20.87 17.70 29.67
C ALA A 618 22.22 16.96 29.68
N THR A 619 23.31 17.68 29.89
CA THR A 619 24.63 17.07 30.06
C THR A 619 24.67 16.18 31.31
N GLY A 620 25.47 15.12 31.26
CA GLY A 620 25.60 14.15 32.34
C GLY A 620 26.92 13.40 32.26
N THR A 621 27.07 12.37 33.09
CA THR A 621 28.27 11.53 33.14
C THR A 621 28.10 10.28 32.29
N GLY A 622 29.12 9.93 31.50
CA GLY A 622 29.13 8.70 30.70
C GLY A 622 28.32 8.77 29.41
N TYR A 623 27.93 9.97 28.98
CA TYR A 623 27.38 10.22 27.65
C TYR A 623 27.59 11.67 27.23
N THR A 624 27.58 11.90 25.92
CA THR A 624 27.43 13.23 25.34
C THR A 624 26.03 13.41 24.74
N VAL A 625 25.62 14.67 24.63
CA VAL A 625 24.31 15.04 24.09
C VAL A 625 24.41 15.13 22.57
N GLY A 626 23.75 14.22 21.87
CA GLY A 626 23.70 14.18 20.41
C GLY A 626 22.59 15.04 19.82
N THR A 627 22.50 15.08 18.49
CA THR A 627 21.45 15.80 17.74
C THR A 627 20.49 14.80 17.08
N PRO A 628 19.16 14.99 17.19
CA PRO A 628 18.46 16.03 17.94
C PRO A 628 18.57 15.84 19.46
N ASN A 629 18.79 16.95 20.17
CA ASN A 629 18.88 16.98 21.63
C ASN A 629 17.57 17.34 22.32
N ALA A 630 16.54 17.69 21.56
CA ALA A 630 15.23 18.03 22.05
C ALA A 630 14.16 17.45 21.14
N ALA A 631 13.04 17.06 21.73
CA ALA A 631 11.86 16.62 21.01
C ALA A 631 10.64 17.42 21.51
N THR A 632 9.79 17.82 20.58
CA THR A 632 8.55 18.55 20.85
C THR A 632 7.39 17.66 20.48
N GLY A 633 6.59 17.28 21.47
CA GLY A 633 5.30 16.63 21.28
C GLY A 633 4.19 17.67 21.46
N THR A 634 3.11 17.53 20.70
CA THR A 634 1.95 18.44 20.79
C THR A 634 0.75 17.70 21.38
N ILE A 635 0.13 18.28 22.39
CA ILE A 635 -1.20 17.87 22.87
C ILE A 635 -2.19 18.78 22.14
N THR A 636 -3.03 18.19 21.30
CA THR A 636 -4.05 18.94 20.55
C THR A 636 -5.35 18.91 21.32
N ASN A 637 -5.82 20.09 21.69
CA ASN A 637 -7.14 20.29 22.27
C ASN A 637 -8.19 19.77 21.29
N ASP A 638 -8.96 18.76 21.70
CA ASP A 638 -10.12 18.25 20.96
C ASP A 638 -11.45 18.76 21.50
N ASP A 639 -11.41 19.61 22.53
CA ASP A 639 -12.56 20.36 23.00
C ASP A 639 -13.01 21.42 22.00
N THR A 640 -14.31 21.42 21.69
CA THR A 640 -14.89 22.38 20.76
C THR A 640 -15.54 23.54 21.49
N SER A 641 -15.21 24.76 21.07
CA SER A 641 -15.97 25.94 21.48
C SER A 641 -17.36 25.88 20.87
N VAL A 642 -18.34 25.44 21.64
CA VAL A 642 -19.74 25.51 21.24
C VAL A 642 -20.23 26.94 21.43
N THR A 643 -20.07 27.78 20.41
CA THR A 643 -20.63 29.14 20.43
C THR A 643 -22.11 29.10 20.07
N SER A 644 -22.96 29.57 20.97
CA SER A 644 -24.38 29.84 20.71
C SER A 644 -24.58 30.74 19.48
N GLN A 645 -25.41 30.33 18.51
CA GLN A 645 -25.78 31.13 17.34
C GLN A 645 -27.25 31.53 17.37
N LEU A 646 -27.53 32.79 17.08
CA LEU A 646 -28.88 33.35 17.01
C LEU A 646 -29.42 33.33 15.57
N SER A 647 -30.67 32.89 15.43
CA SER A 647 -31.46 33.03 14.20
C SER A 647 -32.86 33.57 14.51
N ILE A 648 -33.45 34.35 13.60
CA ILE A 648 -34.83 34.83 13.68
C ILE A 648 -35.64 34.28 12.50
N ASN A 649 -36.92 33.96 12.72
CA ASN A 649 -37.78 33.40 11.68
C ASN A 649 -38.55 34.48 10.90
N ASP A 650 -38.91 34.15 9.66
CA ASP A 650 -39.86 34.92 8.87
C ASP A 650 -41.30 34.57 9.27
N ILE A 651 -42.21 35.54 9.13
CA ILE A 651 -43.64 35.34 9.37
C ILE A 651 -44.51 36.12 8.38
N THR A 652 -45.73 35.64 8.19
CA THR A 652 -46.81 36.42 7.58
C THR A 652 -47.89 36.65 8.63
N VAL A 653 -48.35 37.89 8.76
CA VAL A 653 -49.44 38.29 9.65
C VAL A 653 -50.60 38.80 8.82
N VAL A 654 -51.82 38.49 9.28
CA VAL A 654 -53.04 39.00 8.64
C VAL A 654 -53.46 40.26 9.37
N GLU A 655 -53.46 41.39 8.66
CA GLU A 655 -53.94 42.67 9.20
C GLU A 655 -55.39 42.55 9.69
N GLY A 656 -55.75 43.28 10.76
CA GLY A 656 -57.07 43.22 11.41
C GLY A 656 -57.34 41.95 12.23
N LYS A 657 -56.66 40.85 11.93
CA LYS A 657 -56.67 39.61 12.71
C LYS A 657 -55.54 39.57 13.74
N ASP A 658 -54.32 39.90 13.32
CA ASP A 658 -53.10 39.75 14.11
C ASP A 658 -52.60 41.13 14.56
N ASN A 659 -52.87 41.52 15.82
CA ASN A 659 -52.48 42.85 16.34
C ASN A 659 -50.95 43.06 16.46
N ASN A 660 -50.15 42.00 16.38
CA ASN A 660 -48.69 42.07 16.44
C ASN A 660 -48.06 41.00 15.55
N ALA A 661 -46.96 41.36 14.92
CA ALA A 661 -45.96 40.44 14.40
C ALA A 661 -45.08 39.92 15.55
N ILE A 662 -45.17 38.61 15.82
CA ILE A 662 -44.41 37.93 16.87
C ILE A 662 -43.36 37.04 16.20
N LEU A 663 -42.13 37.55 16.13
CA LEU A 663 -40.99 36.80 15.62
C LEU A 663 -40.32 36.04 16.78
N THR A 664 -39.89 34.82 16.52
CA THR A 664 -39.15 33.97 17.44
C THR A 664 -37.67 34.01 17.06
N VAL A 665 -36.85 34.44 18.01
CA VAL A 665 -35.41 34.29 17.96
C VAL A 665 -35.05 32.98 18.64
N THR A 666 -34.26 32.15 17.95
CA THR A 666 -33.80 30.83 18.39
C THR A 666 -32.29 30.85 18.62
N VAL A 667 -31.83 30.03 19.58
CA VAL A 667 -30.42 29.70 19.77
C VAL A 667 -30.23 28.20 19.67
N ASP A 668 -29.27 27.77 18.85
CA ASP A 668 -28.97 26.36 18.57
C ASP A 668 -28.36 25.61 19.76
N ASN A 669 -27.44 26.28 20.48
CA ASN A 669 -26.71 25.77 21.62
C ASN A 669 -26.95 26.71 22.80
N PRO A 670 -27.95 26.46 23.67
CA PRO A 670 -28.28 27.34 24.78
C PRO A 670 -27.07 27.59 25.70
N ASN A 671 -26.75 28.86 25.93
CA ASN A 671 -25.61 29.25 26.77
C ASN A 671 -25.97 29.16 28.27
N SER A 672 -25.03 28.77 29.12
CA SER A 672 -25.19 28.76 30.59
C SER A 672 -25.20 30.17 31.20
N GLN A 673 -24.79 31.18 30.44
CA GLN A 673 -24.93 32.61 30.74
C GLN A 673 -26.08 33.22 29.92
N PRO A 674 -26.68 34.34 30.36
CA PRO A 674 -27.71 34.99 29.56
C PRO A 674 -27.13 35.50 28.24
N ILE A 675 -27.88 35.34 27.15
CA ILE A 675 -27.54 35.91 25.84
C ILE A 675 -28.32 37.21 25.68
N THR A 676 -27.65 38.31 25.37
CA THR A 676 -28.31 39.60 25.08
C THR A 676 -28.03 40.05 23.66
N PHE A 677 -29.02 40.63 22.98
CA PHE A 677 -28.86 41.17 21.62
C PHE A 677 -29.82 42.33 21.39
N ASN A 678 -29.50 43.17 20.42
CA ASN A 678 -30.35 44.26 19.95
C ASN A 678 -31.13 43.85 18.71
N TYR A 679 -32.27 44.49 18.46
CA TYR A 679 -33.02 44.38 17.22
C TYR A 679 -33.48 45.75 16.72
N THR A 680 -33.66 45.87 15.41
CA THR A 680 -34.18 47.07 14.74
C THR A 680 -35.08 46.67 13.57
N THR A 681 -36.24 47.32 13.44
CA THR A 681 -37.11 47.18 12.26
C THR A 681 -36.66 48.09 11.10
N ALA A 682 -36.78 47.65 9.85
CA ALA A 682 -36.59 48.50 8.67
C ALA A 682 -37.63 48.19 7.57
N PRO A 683 -38.21 49.21 6.92
CA PRO A 683 -39.23 49.01 5.88
C PRO A 683 -38.62 48.39 4.60
N ILE A 684 -39.39 47.54 3.92
CA ILE A 684 -39.14 47.14 2.52
C ILE A 684 -40.09 47.96 1.65
N ASP A 685 -41.37 47.63 1.71
CA ASP A 685 -42.50 48.34 1.08
C ASP A 685 -43.63 48.63 2.07
N ALA A 686 -43.68 47.96 3.23
CA ALA A 686 -44.50 48.41 4.35
C ALA A 686 -43.92 49.70 4.96
N THR A 687 -44.74 50.74 5.03
CA THR A 687 -44.46 52.06 5.57
C THR A 687 -44.53 52.11 7.10
N ALA A 688 -43.41 52.45 7.72
CA ALA A 688 -43.33 52.61 9.17
C ALA A 688 -44.32 53.66 9.73
N ASN A 689 -45.05 53.27 10.75
CA ASN A 689 -46.14 53.99 11.44
C ASN A 689 -47.39 54.24 10.60
N VAL A 690 -47.50 53.59 9.44
CA VAL A 690 -48.76 53.42 8.72
C VAL A 690 -49.21 51.97 8.91
N ASP A 691 -48.34 50.99 8.59
CA ASP A 691 -48.71 49.57 8.57
C ASP A 691 -48.16 48.80 9.80
N TYR A 692 -47.03 49.26 10.34
CA TYR A 692 -46.45 48.74 11.59
C TYR A 692 -45.79 49.83 12.42
N THR A 693 -45.71 49.65 13.73
CA THR A 693 -44.95 50.58 14.59
C THR A 693 -43.47 50.24 14.56
N SER A 694 -42.63 51.14 14.01
CA SER A 694 -41.18 50.95 13.98
C SER A 694 -40.59 50.83 15.39
N LYS A 695 -39.67 49.88 15.59
CA LYS A 695 -39.16 49.53 16.91
C LYS A 695 -37.69 49.16 16.87
N THR A 696 -36.98 49.60 17.91
CA THR A 696 -35.66 49.08 18.27
C THR A 696 -35.69 48.66 19.73
N GLY A 697 -34.85 47.71 20.13
CA GLY A 697 -34.77 47.29 21.51
C GLY A 697 -33.70 46.26 21.78
N THR A 698 -33.59 45.87 23.05
CA THR A 698 -32.67 44.82 23.51
C THR A 698 -33.51 43.67 24.08
N ILE A 699 -33.13 42.44 23.76
CA ILE A 699 -33.73 41.20 24.26
C ILE A 699 -32.68 40.41 25.03
N THR A 700 -33.14 39.63 26.01
CA THR A 700 -32.33 38.68 26.75
C THR A 700 -32.96 37.29 26.65
N ILE A 701 -32.19 36.31 26.17
CA ILE A 701 -32.50 34.89 26.32
C ILE A 701 -31.89 34.44 27.66
N ALA A 702 -32.70 33.86 28.53
CA ALA A 702 -32.25 33.42 29.84
C ALA A 702 -31.24 32.26 29.72
N PRO A 703 -30.35 32.08 30.72
CA PRO A 703 -29.46 30.93 30.79
C PRO A 703 -30.17 29.60 30.51
N ASN A 704 -29.54 28.75 29.70
CA ASN A 704 -30.01 27.40 29.34
C ASN A 704 -31.40 27.38 28.70
N THR A 705 -31.82 28.48 28.04
CA THR A 705 -33.06 28.54 27.26
C THR A 705 -32.78 28.76 25.78
N SER A 706 -33.66 28.24 24.93
CA SER A 706 -33.41 28.17 23.47
C SER A 706 -34.08 29.27 22.66
N THR A 707 -34.95 30.11 23.25
CA THR A 707 -35.79 31.03 22.48
C THR A 707 -36.14 32.31 23.22
N ALA A 708 -36.36 33.40 22.48
CA ALA A 708 -37.08 34.59 22.93
C ALA A 708 -37.94 35.16 21.79
N THR A 709 -38.92 36.01 22.10
CA THR A 709 -39.82 36.59 21.10
C THR A 709 -39.66 38.10 20.98
N ILE A 710 -39.74 38.63 19.77
CA ILE A 710 -39.85 40.05 19.45
C ILE A 710 -41.29 40.32 19.00
N SER A 711 -41.95 41.31 19.60
CA SER A 711 -43.31 41.73 19.26
C SER A 711 -43.30 43.14 18.65
N ILE A 712 -43.75 43.23 17.41
CA ILE A 712 -43.91 44.46 16.63
C ILE A 712 -45.41 44.71 16.40
N PRO A 713 -45.99 45.83 16.88
CA PRO A 713 -47.39 46.14 16.64
C PRO A 713 -47.70 46.35 15.16
N ILE A 714 -48.76 45.70 14.68
CA ILE A 714 -49.35 45.92 13.36
C ILE A 714 -50.46 46.96 13.53
N LEU A 715 -50.55 47.90 12.59
CA LEU A 715 -51.54 48.95 12.58
C LEU A 715 -52.62 48.56 11.57
N ASN A 716 -53.84 48.36 12.05
CA ASN A 716 -54.93 47.86 11.20
C ASN A 716 -55.74 49.02 10.61
N ASP A 717 -56.10 48.95 9.34
CA ASP A 717 -57.10 49.81 8.72
C ASP A 717 -58.25 49.07 8.01
N ASN A 718 -58.87 49.62 6.96
CA ASN A 718 -59.94 48.95 6.18
C ASN A 718 -59.69 49.08 4.67
N LEU A 719 -58.45 49.37 4.28
CA LEU A 719 -58.00 49.40 2.90
C LEU A 719 -57.61 47.99 2.49
N ASN A 720 -57.83 47.68 1.21
CA ASN A 720 -57.39 46.42 0.64
C ASN A 720 -56.11 46.72 -0.15
N GLU A 721 -54.99 46.36 0.44
CA GLU A 721 -53.66 46.66 0.00
C GLU A 721 -53.00 45.43 -0.64
N ALA A 722 -51.84 45.65 -1.26
CA ALA A 722 -51.03 44.52 -1.71
C ALA A 722 -50.32 43.90 -0.49
N ASP A 723 -49.83 42.67 -0.60
CA ASP A 723 -48.95 42.14 0.46
C ASP A 723 -47.70 43.03 0.54
N GLU A 724 -47.40 43.53 1.74
CA GLU A 724 -46.27 44.43 2.02
C GLU A 724 -45.36 43.82 3.10
N ALA A 725 -44.12 44.29 3.21
CA ALA A 725 -43.13 43.70 4.10
C ALA A 725 -42.21 44.70 4.78
N PHE A 726 -41.70 44.29 5.95
CA PHE A 726 -40.59 44.92 6.64
C PHE A 726 -39.65 43.86 7.24
N THR A 727 -38.45 44.27 7.61
CA THR A 727 -37.44 43.39 8.22
C THR A 727 -37.21 43.70 9.68
N VAL A 728 -36.76 42.70 10.43
CA VAL A 728 -36.25 42.80 11.81
C VAL A 728 -34.82 42.24 11.84
N THR A 729 -33.84 43.12 12.06
CA THR A 729 -32.42 42.75 12.04
C THR A 729 -31.86 42.65 13.44
N LEU A 730 -31.22 41.52 13.75
CA LEU A 730 -30.49 41.29 14.99
C LEU A 730 -29.11 41.95 14.95
N SER A 731 -28.62 42.46 16.08
CA SER A 731 -27.29 43.07 16.17
C SER A 731 -26.71 43.02 17.58
N ASN A 732 -25.40 43.26 17.70
CA ASN A 732 -24.68 43.39 18.98
C ASN A 732 -24.95 42.23 19.98
N PRO A 733 -24.79 40.96 19.57
CA PRO A 733 -24.98 39.83 20.49
C PRO A 733 -23.85 39.78 21.54
N VAL A 734 -24.18 39.34 22.75
CA VAL A 734 -23.26 39.02 23.85
C VAL A 734 -23.51 37.59 24.29
N ASN A 735 -22.45 36.81 24.51
CA ASN A 735 -22.49 35.37 24.81
C ASN A 735 -23.08 34.50 23.68
N ALA A 736 -23.20 35.06 22.48
CA ALA A 736 -23.61 34.37 21.25
C ALA A 736 -23.05 35.11 20.02
N THR A 737 -23.13 34.47 18.86
CA THR A 737 -22.96 35.09 17.54
C THR A 737 -24.29 35.10 16.79
N ILE A 738 -24.39 35.87 15.70
CA ILE A 738 -25.58 35.85 14.82
C ILE A 738 -25.26 34.94 13.64
N ASN A 739 -26.19 34.05 13.30
CA ASN A 739 -26.09 33.23 12.10
C ASN A 739 -26.07 34.16 10.86
N PRO A 740 -25.04 34.09 9.98
CA PRO A 740 -24.94 34.95 8.80
C PRO A 740 -26.15 34.90 7.87
N GLU A 741 -26.85 33.77 7.83
CA GLU A 741 -28.04 33.55 7.00
C GLU A 741 -29.35 33.70 7.78
N GLY A 742 -29.29 33.86 9.12
CA GLY A 742 -30.45 33.88 10.01
C GLY A 742 -30.61 35.17 10.84
N GLY A 743 -29.81 36.20 10.58
CA GLY A 743 -29.81 37.44 11.38
C GLY A 743 -30.90 38.46 11.05
N ILE A 744 -31.69 38.21 10.00
CA ILE A 744 -32.75 39.09 9.51
C ILE A 744 -34.03 38.26 9.37
N GLY A 745 -35.11 38.70 10.01
CA GLY A 745 -36.44 38.10 9.85
C GLY A 745 -37.34 39.03 9.06
N GLU A 746 -38.00 38.50 8.04
CA GLU A 746 -38.99 39.21 7.23
C GLU A 746 -40.40 39.03 7.81
N VAL A 747 -41.15 40.12 7.85
CA VAL A 747 -42.56 40.14 8.21
C VAL A 747 -43.35 40.60 7.00
N ILE A 748 -44.22 39.74 6.49
CA ILE A 748 -45.20 40.09 5.46
C ILE A 748 -46.54 40.41 6.14
N ILE A 749 -47.12 41.56 5.81
CA ILE A 749 -48.45 41.99 6.22
C ILE A 749 -49.38 41.73 5.02
N THR A 750 -50.51 41.07 5.26
CA THR A 750 -51.50 40.75 4.23
C THR A 750 -52.92 40.97 4.72
N ASP A 751 -53.79 41.43 3.82
CA ASP A 751 -55.24 41.50 4.08
C ASP A 751 -55.97 40.18 3.81
N THR A 752 -55.23 39.15 3.35
CA THR A 752 -55.81 37.88 2.94
C THR A 752 -55.77 36.85 4.04
N TRP A 753 -56.92 36.61 4.66
CA TRP A 753 -57.10 35.45 5.52
C TRP A 753 -57.37 34.19 4.69
N GLN A 754 -56.39 33.28 4.66
CA GLN A 754 -56.58 31.94 4.10
C GLN A 754 -57.16 30.97 5.14
N SER A 755 -58.17 30.18 4.77
CA SER A 755 -58.82 29.24 5.69
C SER A 755 -59.21 27.90 5.09
N THR A 756 -58.99 26.82 5.84
CA THR A 756 -59.49 25.47 5.57
C THR A 756 -60.82 25.16 6.27
N LEU A 757 -61.39 26.14 6.97
CA LEU A 757 -62.62 26.04 7.75
C LEU A 757 -63.63 27.10 7.28
N THR A 758 -64.90 26.90 7.63
CA THR A 758 -65.92 27.95 7.48
C THR A 758 -65.55 29.18 8.31
N ARG A 759 -65.61 30.38 7.71
CA ARG A 759 -65.18 31.64 8.34
C ARG A 759 -66.10 32.81 8.08
N THR A 760 -66.21 33.65 9.11
CA THR A 760 -66.69 35.02 9.03
C THR A 760 -65.50 35.94 9.31
N LEU A 761 -65.28 36.94 8.46
CA LEU A 761 -64.20 37.90 8.64
C LEU A 761 -64.46 38.77 9.88
N PRO A 762 -63.45 39.02 10.73
CA PRO A 762 -63.54 40.04 11.77
C PRO A 762 -63.47 41.43 11.11
N ASN A 763 -63.66 42.49 11.88
CA ASN A 763 -63.44 43.85 11.37
C ASN A 763 -62.00 44.02 10.87
N ASN A 764 -61.78 44.90 9.90
CA ASN A 764 -60.47 45.26 9.34
C ASN A 764 -59.73 44.10 8.64
N VAL A 765 -60.47 43.08 8.18
CA VAL A 765 -59.92 42.06 7.27
C VAL A 765 -60.71 42.12 5.98
N GLU A 766 -60.03 42.33 4.87
CA GLU A 766 -60.68 42.69 3.61
C GLU A 766 -60.83 41.46 2.72
N ASN A 767 -59.91 40.49 2.79
CA ASN A 767 -59.90 39.36 1.87
C ASN A 767 -60.03 38.02 2.61
N LEU A 768 -60.94 37.15 2.15
CA LEU A 768 -61.07 35.76 2.58
C LEU A 768 -60.79 34.83 1.40
N ARG A 769 -59.86 33.89 1.57
CA ARG A 769 -59.63 32.81 0.61
C ARG A 769 -59.83 31.45 1.27
N LEU A 770 -60.89 30.75 0.86
CA LEU A 770 -61.11 29.37 1.28
C LEU A 770 -60.17 28.46 0.47
N ILE A 771 -59.53 27.52 1.15
CA ILE A 771 -58.58 26.58 0.53
C ILE A 771 -58.98 25.12 0.79
N GLY A 772 -58.56 24.22 -0.09
CA GLY A 772 -58.91 22.81 -0.07
C GLY A 772 -60.13 22.47 -0.93
N THR A 773 -60.76 21.32 -0.65
CA THR A 773 -61.87 20.75 -1.43
C THR A 773 -63.13 20.52 -0.60
N ASN A 774 -63.11 20.88 0.69
CA ASN A 774 -64.25 20.68 1.58
C ASN A 774 -65.34 21.73 1.32
N ASN A 775 -66.59 21.36 1.58
CA ASN A 775 -67.74 22.27 1.53
C ASN A 775 -67.73 23.20 2.76
N ILE A 776 -66.90 24.25 2.69
CA ILE A 776 -66.77 25.28 3.72
C ILE A 776 -67.34 26.60 3.22
N ASN A 777 -67.71 27.50 4.13
CA ASN A 777 -68.44 28.73 3.78
C ASN A 777 -67.64 29.99 4.17
N GLY A 778 -67.91 31.09 3.46
CA GLY A 778 -67.27 32.38 3.68
C GLY A 778 -68.31 33.47 3.94
N THR A 779 -68.09 34.29 4.95
CA THR A 779 -68.90 35.47 5.24
C THR A 779 -68.01 36.69 5.46
N GLY A 780 -68.32 37.81 4.81
CA GLY A 780 -67.62 39.07 4.99
C GLY A 780 -67.96 39.78 6.30
N ASN A 781 -67.41 40.98 6.46
CA ASN A 781 -67.68 41.92 7.54
C ASN A 781 -68.54 43.09 7.00
N ALA A 782 -68.39 44.31 7.54
CA ALA A 782 -69.16 45.46 7.09
C ALA A 782 -68.41 46.37 6.09
N GLY A 783 -67.18 45.99 5.72
CA GLY A 783 -66.32 46.67 4.75
C GLY A 783 -66.45 46.05 3.35
N ASN A 784 -65.66 46.54 2.39
CA ASN A 784 -65.67 46.00 1.03
C ASN A 784 -64.79 44.76 0.97
N ASN A 785 -65.38 43.57 0.97
CA ASN A 785 -64.63 42.33 1.05
C ASN A 785 -64.39 41.67 -0.30
N LYS A 786 -63.26 40.97 -0.43
CA LYS A 786 -63.03 40.00 -1.50
C LYS A 786 -63.08 38.59 -0.94
N ILE A 787 -64.09 37.83 -1.32
CA ILE A 787 -64.28 36.45 -0.85
C ILE A 787 -64.12 35.50 -2.03
N THR A 788 -63.14 34.61 -1.92
CA THR A 788 -62.90 33.55 -2.90
C THR A 788 -63.11 32.18 -2.26
N GLY A 789 -64.07 31.43 -2.79
CA GLY A 789 -64.33 30.05 -2.45
C GLY A 789 -63.25 29.10 -2.94
N ASN A 790 -63.42 27.82 -2.60
CA ASN A 790 -62.50 26.75 -2.94
C ASN A 790 -63.07 25.89 -4.08
N SER A 791 -62.82 24.58 -4.08
CA SER A 791 -63.36 23.66 -5.11
C SER A 791 -64.54 22.80 -4.63
N GLY A 792 -64.94 22.98 -3.37
CA GLY A 792 -66.15 22.38 -2.81
C GLY A 792 -67.36 23.27 -3.04
N ILE A 793 -68.53 22.82 -2.59
CA ILE A 793 -69.75 23.63 -2.63
C ILE A 793 -69.69 24.64 -1.48
N ASN A 794 -69.52 25.92 -1.80
CA ASN A 794 -69.39 27.01 -0.83
C ASN A 794 -70.69 27.82 -0.72
N GLN A 795 -71.03 28.22 0.50
CA GLN A 795 -71.95 29.34 0.73
C GLN A 795 -71.13 30.61 0.95
N ILE A 796 -71.36 31.64 0.14
CA ILE A 796 -70.61 32.89 0.16
C ILE A 796 -71.58 34.06 0.40
N ASN A 797 -71.32 34.84 1.45
CA ASN A 797 -72.08 36.04 1.78
C ASN A 797 -71.11 37.21 1.98
N GLY A 798 -71.24 38.28 1.18
CA GLY A 798 -70.42 39.48 1.32
C GLY A 798 -70.68 40.27 2.60
N ALA A 799 -71.89 40.13 3.16
CA ALA A 799 -72.46 40.97 4.20
C ALA A 799 -72.69 42.42 3.73
N ASN A 800 -72.34 43.45 4.50
CA ASN A 800 -72.55 44.83 4.04
C ASN A 800 -71.25 45.31 3.40
N GLY A 801 -71.32 46.03 2.29
CA GLY A 801 -70.13 46.50 1.59
C GLY A 801 -70.38 46.47 0.10
N ALA A 802 -69.41 46.94 -0.68
CA ALA A 802 -69.34 46.65 -2.11
C ALA A 802 -68.39 45.46 -2.30
N ASP A 803 -68.94 44.25 -2.29
CA ASP A 803 -68.15 43.03 -2.17
C ASP A 803 -67.82 42.39 -3.52
N LEU A 804 -66.69 41.70 -3.58
CA LEU A 804 -66.27 40.89 -4.72
C LEU A 804 -66.30 39.41 -4.32
N LEU A 805 -67.25 38.67 -4.88
CA LEU A 805 -67.55 37.28 -4.52
C LEU A 805 -67.19 36.35 -5.68
N THR A 806 -66.38 35.34 -5.39
CA THR A 806 -65.96 34.30 -6.33
C THR A 806 -66.27 32.94 -5.73
N GLY A 807 -67.10 32.13 -6.39
CA GLY A 807 -67.50 30.79 -5.93
C GLY A 807 -66.35 29.79 -6.00
N GLY A 808 -65.60 29.82 -7.09
CA GLY A 808 -64.56 28.85 -7.40
C GLY A 808 -65.11 27.72 -8.27
N LEU A 809 -64.72 26.49 -7.96
CA LEU A 809 -65.32 25.31 -8.59
C LEU A 809 -66.37 24.74 -7.64
N GLY A 810 -67.50 24.31 -8.15
CA GLY A 810 -68.56 23.80 -7.29
C GLY A 810 -69.93 24.15 -7.86
N ALA A 811 -70.96 23.84 -7.10
CA ALA A 811 -72.30 24.36 -7.31
C ALA A 811 -72.59 25.28 -6.12
N ASP A 812 -72.12 26.52 -6.21
CA ASP A 812 -72.01 27.42 -5.07
C ASP A 812 -73.29 28.19 -4.81
N ILE A 813 -73.46 28.67 -3.57
CA ILE A 813 -74.62 29.45 -3.15
C ILE A 813 -74.15 30.82 -2.69
N PHE A 814 -74.53 31.86 -3.42
CA PHE A 814 -74.31 33.25 -3.02
C PHE A 814 -75.52 33.74 -2.24
N VAL A 815 -75.31 34.12 -0.98
CA VAL A 815 -76.38 34.49 -0.05
C VAL A 815 -76.46 36.01 0.05
N PHE A 816 -77.64 36.59 -0.19
CA PHE A 816 -77.87 38.03 -0.06
C PHE A 816 -79.06 38.32 0.85
N GLN A 817 -78.83 39.17 1.84
CA GLN A 817 -79.89 39.77 2.65
C GLN A 817 -80.35 41.08 2.02
N PHE A 818 -81.66 41.30 1.89
CA PHE A 818 -82.17 42.61 1.47
C PHE A 818 -81.58 43.74 2.34
N GLY A 819 -81.04 44.76 1.66
CA GLY A 819 -80.29 45.87 2.26
C GLY A 819 -78.76 45.75 2.20
N GLN A 820 -78.20 44.58 1.86
CA GLN A 820 -76.74 44.38 1.73
C GLN A 820 -76.20 44.91 0.40
N SER A 821 -76.77 44.44 -0.71
CA SER A 821 -76.34 44.76 -2.07
C SER A 821 -77.17 45.90 -2.67
N THR A 822 -76.88 47.15 -2.32
CA THR A 822 -77.69 48.32 -2.73
C THR A 822 -77.11 49.04 -3.95
N ILE A 823 -77.75 50.10 -4.43
CA ILE A 823 -77.17 50.95 -5.50
C ILE A 823 -75.82 51.56 -5.09
N SER A 824 -75.66 51.95 -3.82
CA SER A 824 -74.44 52.60 -3.33
C SER A 824 -73.30 51.62 -3.07
N THR A 825 -73.64 50.35 -2.78
CA THR A 825 -72.71 49.30 -2.37
C THR A 825 -73.15 48.00 -3.05
N SER A 826 -73.09 47.99 -4.38
CA SER A 826 -73.55 46.85 -5.18
C SER A 826 -72.46 45.79 -5.21
N ASP A 827 -72.82 44.58 -4.83
CA ASP A 827 -71.89 43.45 -4.82
C ASP A 827 -71.72 42.87 -6.21
N ARG A 828 -70.59 42.20 -6.39
CA ARG A 828 -70.21 41.61 -7.66
C ARG A 828 -69.85 40.14 -7.51
N ILE A 829 -70.57 39.29 -8.22
CA ILE A 829 -70.20 37.89 -8.43
C ILE A 829 -69.34 37.77 -9.69
N THR A 830 -68.22 37.05 -9.62
CA THR A 830 -67.22 37.03 -10.71
C THR A 830 -67.31 35.83 -11.66
N ASP A 831 -67.91 34.73 -11.24
CA ASP A 831 -67.79 33.42 -11.90
C ASP A 831 -69.10 32.60 -11.91
N PHE A 832 -70.25 33.26 -11.80
CA PHE A 832 -71.55 32.60 -11.66
C PHE A 832 -71.90 31.66 -12.84
N ALA A 833 -71.95 30.35 -12.60
CA ALA A 833 -72.30 29.33 -13.59
C ALA A 833 -73.81 29.01 -13.58
N ILE A 834 -74.53 29.34 -14.66
CA ILE A 834 -75.98 29.12 -14.74
C ILE A 834 -76.31 27.63 -14.62
N ASN A 835 -77.35 27.30 -13.83
CA ASN A 835 -77.80 25.95 -13.49
C ASN A 835 -76.92 25.18 -12.49
N SER A 836 -75.68 25.61 -12.24
CA SER A 836 -74.83 25.06 -11.17
C SER A 836 -74.99 25.93 -9.92
N ASP A 837 -74.55 27.17 -10.01
CA ASP A 837 -74.57 28.11 -8.90
C ASP A 837 -75.96 28.67 -8.68
N LYS A 838 -76.20 29.11 -7.45
CA LYS A 838 -77.47 29.64 -7.00
C LYS A 838 -77.31 30.88 -6.15
N ILE A 839 -78.38 31.65 -6.09
CA ILE A 839 -78.56 32.80 -5.23
C ILE A 839 -79.63 32.44 -4.20
N ASP A 840 -79.27 32.54 -2.93
CA ASP A 840 -80.21 32.40 -1.82
C ASP A 840 -80.50 33.78 -1.22
N LEU A 841 -81.74 34.01 -0.82
CA LEU A 841 -82.23 35.31 -0.40
C LEU A 841 -82.70 35.27 1.05
N LEU A 842 -82.31 36.28 1.82
CA LEU A 842 -82.78 36.52 3.17
C LEU A 842 -83.57 37.82 3.23
N THR A 843 -84.66 37.83 4.00
CA THR A 843 -85.39 39.06 4.37
C THR A 843 -84.46 40.08 5.02
N GLN A 844 -84.84 41.36 5.07
CA GLN A 844 -84.04 42.39 5.76
C GLN A 844 -83.74 42.06 7.25
N ALA A 845 -84.56 41.21 7.87
CA ALA A 845 -84.34 40.72 9.23
C ALA A 845 -83.43 39.47 9.32
N GLY A 846 -82.84 39.02 8.20
CA GLY A 846 -81.96 37.85 8.12
C GLY A 846 -82.69 36.49 8.08
N ASN A 847 -84.02 36.47 8.04
CA ASN A 847 -84.79 35.21 7.92
C ASN A 847 -84.84 34.73 6.47
N ALA A 848 -84.82 33.41 6.25
CA ALA A 848 -85.01 32.81 4.93
C ALA A 848 -86.30 33.29 4.26
N THR A 849 -86.23 33.64 2.98
CA THR A 849 -87.40 33.97 2.16
C THR A 849 -87.50 33.04 0.96
N SER A 850 -88.69 32.93 0.38
CA SER A 850 -88.85 32.19 -0.88
C SER A 850 -88.14 32.92 -2.02
N ALA A 851 -87.63 32.16 -3.00
CA ALA A 851 -87.14 32.68 -4.26
C ALA A 851 -88.16 33.62 -4.94
N PRO A 852 -87.71 34.49 -5.87
CA PRO A 852 -88.59 35.37 -6.60
C PRO A 852 -89.74 34.63 -7.30
N SER A 853 -90.96 35.13 -7.16
CA SER A 853 -92.17 34.57 -7.75
C SER A 853 -92.20 34.65 -9.29
N SER A 854 -91.43 35.59 -9.85
CA SER A 854 -91.19 35.71 -11.28
C SER A 854 -89.77 36.23 -11.54
N PHE A 855 -89.12 35.71 -12.58
CA PHE A 855 -87.82 36.17 -13.04
C PHE A 855 -87.86 36.41 -14.56
N SER A 856 -87.47 37.59 -15.02
CA SER A 856 -87.50 37.94 -16.46
C SER A 856 -86.20 38.57 -16.93
N ARG A 857 -85.92 38.48 -18.24
CA ARG A 857 -84.87 39.24 -18.89
C ARG A 857 -85.44 40.52 -19.49
N ALA A 858 -84.91 41.66 -19.05
CA ALA A 858 -85.22 42.97 -19.60
C ALA A 858 -84.45 43.20 -20.93
N ALA A 859 -84.84 44.25 -21.66
CA ALA A 859 -84.07 44.73 -22.81
C ALA A 859 -82.68 45.21 -22.37
N ASN A 860 -81.69 45.08 -23.26
CA ASN A 860 -80.36 45.62 -23.02
C ASN A 860 -80.45 47.15 -22.81
N SER A 861 -79.64 47.64 -21.88
CA SER A 861 -79.60 49.04 -21.50
C SER A 861 -78.33 49.73 -21.99
N THR A 862 -78.44 51.00 -22.33
CA THR A 862 -77.31 51.89 -22.67
C THR A 862 -77.12 52.99 -21.62
N VAL A 863 -77.83 52.92 -20.50
CA VAL A 863 -77.73 53.92 -19.42
C VAL A 863 -76.35 53.87 -18.76
N THR A 864 -75.93 55.00 -18.19
CA THR A 864 -74.57 55.17 -17.66
C THR A 864 -74.51 55.22 -16.13
N THR A 865 -75.65 55.15 -15.42
CA THR A 865 -75.71 55.15 -13.95
C THR A 865 -76.61 54.02 -13.43
N LEU A 866 -76.27 53.45 -12.27
CA LEU A 866 -77.06 52.37 -11.66
C LEU A 866 -78.48 52.82 -11.31
N GLN A 867 -78.67 54.09 -10.94
CA GLN A 867 -80.00 54.67 -10.71
C GLN A 867 -80.87 54.66 -11.99
N ASN A 868 -80.28 55.04 -13.14
CA ASN A 868 -81.01 55.04 -14.40
C ASN A 868 -81.26 53.60 -14.89
N LEU A 869 -80.37 52.66 -14.57
CA LEU A 869 -80.55 51.24 -14.84
C LEU A 869 -81.78 50.69 -14.13
N VAL A 870 -81.87 50.87 -12.81
CA VAL A 870 -83.05 50.38 -12.08
C VAL A 870 -84.32 51.09 -12.58
N ASN A 871 -84.30 52.40 -12.80
CA ASN A 871 -85.47 53.14 -13.30
C ASN A 871 -85.98 52.58 -14.64
N GLN A 872 -85.06 52.19 -15.54
CA GLN A 872 -85.41 51.57 -16.80
C GLN A 872 -86.02 50.18 -16.60
N VAL A 873 -85.43 49.35 -15.74
CA VAL A 873 -85.98 48.02 -15.41
C VAL A 873 -87.37 48.12 -14.80
N PHE A 874 -87.66 49.14 -13.99
CA PHE A 874 -89.01 49.38 -13.46
C PHE A 874 -89.98 49.97 -14.47
N THR A 875 -89.49 50.50 -15.58
CA THR A 875 -90.34 50.96 -16.68
C THR A 875 -90.68 49.80 -17.60
N ASP A 876 -89.77 48.87 -17.85
CA ASP A 876 -89.97 47.72 -18.73
C ASP A 876 -89.25 46.47 -18.18
N ALA A 877 -89.81 45.88 -17.12
CA ALA A 877 -89.23 44.73 -16.42
C ALA A 877 -89.15 43.46 -17.29
N ASN A 878 -89.94 43.39 -18.36
CA ASN A 878 -89.95 42.31 -19.31
C ASN A 878 -89.99 42.86 -20.74
N GLY A 879 -88.80 43.02 -21.33
CA GLY A 879 -88.65 43.59 -22.68
C GLY A 879 -89.27 42.78 -23.82
N ALA A 880 -89.88 41.60 -23.56
CA ALA A 880 -90.69 40.89 -24.55
C ALA A 880 -92.14 41.41 -24.63
N ILE A 881 -92.60 42.20 -23.66
CA ILE A 881 -93.98 42.69 -23.57
C ILE A 881 -93.99 44.21 -23.75
N THR A 882 -94.75 44.70 -24.72
CA THR A 882 -94.88 46.14 -24.95
C THR A 882 -95.70 46.81 -23.84
N GLY A 883 -95.16 47.88 -23.22
CA GLY A 883 -95.87 48.72 -22.25
C GLY A 883 -95.05 48.94 -20.97
N ASN A 884 -95.51 49.85 -20.09
CA ASN A 884 -94.81 50.09 -18.83
C ASN A 884 -95.07 48.95 -17.84
N GLN A 885 -94.09 48.08 -17.64
CA GLN A 885 -94.17 46.93 -16.74
C GLN A 885 -93.21 47.14 -15.57
N GLY A 886 -93.76 47.38 -14.38
CA GLY A 886 -92.98 47.42 -13.15
C GLY A 886 -92.51 46.03 -12.72
N LEU A 887 -91.41 45.98 -11.97
CA LEU A 887 -91.01 44.76 -11.27
C LEU A 887 -92.05 44.49 -10.17
N GLY A 888 -92.68 43.32 -10.22
CA GLY A 888 -93.70 42.92 -9.24
C GLY A 888 -93.13 42.72 -7.83
N VAL A 889 -94.02 42.55 -6.85
CA VAL A 889 -93.67 42.16 -5.48
C VAL A 889 -92.95 40.81 -5.51
N ASN A 890 -91.81 40.69 -4.82
CA ASN A 890 -90.98 39.49 -4.80
C ASN A 890 -90.67 38.96 -6.21
N SER A 891 -90.07 39.81 -7.05
CA SER A 891 -89.69 39.45 -8.42
C SER A 891 -88.31 39.97 -8.79
N ALA A 892 -87.69 39.35 -9.78
CA ALA A 892 -86.35 39.71 -10.25
C ALA A 892 -86.32 40.00 -11.75
N ALA A 893 -85.40 40.86 -12.17
CA ALA A 893 -85.12 41.14 -13.56
C ALA A 893 -83.61 41.10 -13.83
N LEU A 894 -83.23 40.44 -14.92
CA LEU A 894 -81.86 40.42 -15.43
C LEU A 894 -81.74 41.44 -16.57
N VAL A 895 -80.80 42.37 -16.45
CA VAL A 895 -80.54 43.42 -17.45
C VAL A 895 -79.06 43.48 -17.79
N GLN A 896 -78.74 43.58 -19.08
CA GLN A 896 -77.37 43.78 -19.54
C GLN A 896 -77.18 45.25 -19.95
N VAL A 897 -76.14 45.90 -19.40
CA VAL A 897 -75.70 47.23 -19.83
C VAL A 897 -74.54 47.07 -20.81
N THR A 898 -74.70 47.60 -22.02
CA THR A 898 -73.76 47.37 -23.13
C THR A 898 -72.74 48.48 -23.35
N THR A 899 -72.87 49.61 -22.66
CA THR A 899 -72.04 50.81 -22.86
C THR A 899 -71.81 51.57 -21.56
N GLY A 900 -70.66 52.24 -21.44
CA GLY A 900 -70.35 53.14 -20.31
C GLY A 900 -69.64 52.45 -19.14
N ALA A 901 -69.42 53.21 -18.05
CA ALA A 901 -68.62 52.79 -16.89
C ALA A 901 -69.28 51.67 -16.05
N ILE A 902 -70.60 51.51 -16.16
CA ILE A 902 -71.36 50.46 -15.48
C ILE A 902 -71.66 49.26 -16.39
N ALA A 903 -70.95 49.10 -17.52
CA ALA A 903 -71.17 47.96 -18.41
C ALA A 903 -71.02 46.63 -17.64
N GLY A 904 -72.01 45.74 -17.81
CA GLY A 904 -72.13 44.54 -16.98
C GLY A 904 -73.52 43.92 -17.06
N THR A 905 -73.72 42.82 -16.36
CA THR A 905 -75.03 42.18 -16.24
C THR A 905 -75.49 42.29 -14.80
N TYR A 906 -76.69 42.81 -14.61
CA TYR A 906 -77.23 43.12 -13.29
C TYR A 906 -78.49 42.34 -13.04
N LEU A 907 -78.60 41.84 -11.81
CA LEU A 907 -79.79 41.27 -11.25
C LEU A 907 -80.42 42.31 -10.33
N VAL A 908 -81.62 42.77 -10.69
CA VAL A 908 -82.43 43.69 -9.89
C VAL A 908 -83.52 42.86 -9.22
N ILE A 909 -83.56 42.85 -7.89
CA ILE A 909 -84.51 42.04 -7.13
C ILE A 909 -85.32 42.97 -6.24
N ASN A 910 -86.63 42.97 -6.45
CA ASN A 910 -87.56 43.72 -5.64
C ASN A 910 -88.01 42.89 -4.43
N ASP A 911 -88.06 43.53 -3.27
CA ASP A 911 -88.57 42.95 -2.04
C ASP A 911 -90.11 42.81 -2.06
N SER A 912 -90.71 42.66 -0.87
CA SER A 912 -92.17 42.53 -0.74
C SER A 912 -92.94 43.86 -0.87
N THR A 913 -92.27 44.95 -1.25
CA THR A 913 -92.84 46.27 -1.47
C THR A 913 -92.87 46.60 -2.97
N ALA A 914 -93.81 47.43 -3.41
CA ALA A 914 -93.88 47.82 -4.82
C ALA A 914 -92.90 48.97 -5.14
N GLY A 915 -92.10 48.81 -6.20
CA GLY A 915 -91.15 49.82 -6.68
C GLY A 915 -89.74 49.67 -6.09
N PHE A 916 -88.71 50.17 -6.79
CA PHE A 916 -87.33 50.03 -6.32
C PHE A 916 -87.04 50.90 -5.10
N GLN A 917 -86.54 50.29 -4.05
CA GLN A 917 -86.10 50.92 -2.82
C GLN A 917 -84.58 50.87 -2.74
N SER A 918 -83.90 51.99 -3.03
CA SER A 918 -82.44 52.04 -3.12
C SER A 918 -81.67 51.68 -1.85
N SER A 919 -82.35 51.58 -0.71
CA SER A 919 -81.78 51.23 0.59
C SER A 919 -82.09 49.80 1.04
N ASN A 920 -82.89 49.05 0.28
CA ASN A 920 -83.42 47.76 0.71
C ASN A 920 -83.41 46.72 -0.43
N ASP A 921 -83.83 47.10 -1.63
CA ASP A 921 -83.83 46.19 -2.77
C ASP A 921 -82.42 45.87 -3.24
N LEU A 922 -82.27 44.65 -3.79
CA LEU A 922 -80.96 44.14 -4.20
C LEU A 922 -80.63 44.53 -5.63
N LEU A 923 -79.41 44.99 -5.81
CA LEU A 923 -78.76 45.17 -7.10
C LEU A 923 -77.42 44.44 -7.07
N ILE A 924 -77.35 43.32 -7.76
CA ILE A 924 -76.15 42.48 -7.81
C ILE A 924 -75.59 42.51 -9.22
N ASN A 925 -74.29 42.78 -9.34
CA ASN A 925 -73.57 42.64 -10.60
C ASN A 925 -73.08 41.19 -10.76
N ILE A 926 -73.51 40.52 -11.81
CA ILE A 926 -73.08 39.16 -12.12
C ILE A 926 -72.22 39.21 -13.38
N THR A 927 -70.93 38.95 -13.21
CA THR A 927 -69.95 38.91 -14.29
C THR A 927 -69.45 37.49 -14.53
N GLY A 928 -68.81 37.26 -15.68
CA GLY A 928 -68.19 35.98 -15.99
C GLY A 928 -69.15 34.80 -16.15
N PHE A 929 -70.47 35.05 -16.25
CA PHE A 929 -71.43 33.96 -16.28
C PHE A 929 -71.26 33.06 -17.51
N THR A 930 -71.40 31.75 -17.32
CA THR A 930 -71.30 30.74 -18.38
C THR A 930 -72.66 30.05 -18.59
N GLY A 931 -73.07 29.88 -19.85
CA GLY A 931 -74.36 29.27 -20.22
C GLY A 931 -75.16 30.07 -21.26
N THR A 932 -76.31 29.54 -21.67
CA THR A 932 -77.21 30.19 -22.64
C THR A 932 -78.35 30.93 -21.93
N LEU A 933 -78.44 32.25 -22.14
CA LEU A 933 -79.59 33.04 -21.70
C LEU A 933 -80.71 33.02 -22.77
N PRO A 934 -82.00 33.12 -22.39
CA PRO A 934 -83.09 33.33 -23.35
C PRO A 934 -82.89 34.61 -24.20
N ALA A 935 -83.73 34.86 -25.22
CA ALA A 935 -83.61 36.01 -26.14
C ALA A 935 -84.57 37.19 -25.88
N LEU A 936 -85.56 37.10 -24.98
CA LEU A 936 -86.20 38.12 -24.08
C LEU A 936 -87.31 37.37 -23.28
N GLY A 937 -87.82 37.88 -22.16
CA GLY A 937 -88.95 37.22 -21.45
C GLY A 937 -88.62 36.42 -20.19
N SER A 938 -89.51 35.50 -19.82
CA SER A 938 -89.40 34.71 -18.57
C SER A 938 -88.15 33.83 -18.53
N ILE A 939 -87.49 33.81 -17.38
CA ILE A 939 -86.35 32.95 -17.06
C ILE A 939 -86.80 31.95 -15.98
N PRO A 940 -86.49 30.65 -16.09
CA PRO A 940 -86.77 29.70 -15.02
C PRO A 940 -86.09 30.13 -13.71
N VAL A 941 -86.88 30.39 -12.67
CA VAL A 941 -86.39 30.86 -11.36
C VAL A 941 -85.33 29.91 -10.79
N GLY A 942 -85.57 28.60 -10.87
CA GLY A 942 -84.65 27.57 -10.37
C GLY A 942 -83.30 27.49 -11.09
N ASN A 943 -83.09 28.23 -12.18
CA ASN A 943 -81.77 28.29 -12.83
C ASN A 943 -80.81 29.20 -12.04
N PHE A 944 -81.32 30.18 -11.30
CA PHE A 944 -80.55 31.21 -10.60
C PHE A 944 -80.79 31.23 -9.09
N PHE A 945 -81.96 30.83 -8.61
CA PHE A 945 -82.34 30.92 -7.20
C PHE A 945 -82.59 29.54 -6.59
N VAL A 946 -82.36 29.38 -5.28
CA VAL A 946 -82.70 28.18 -4.48
C VAL A 946 -84.12 28.23 -3.96
#